data_AF-A0A3E0I634-F1
#
_entry.id   AF-A0A3E0I634-F1
#
_cell.length_a   1.000
_cell.length_b   1.000
_cell.length_c   1.000
_cell.angle_alpha   90.00
_cell.angle_beta   90.00
_cell.angle_gamma   90.00
#
_symmetry.space_group_name_H-M   'P 1'
#
loop_
_entity.id
_entity.type
_entity.pdbx_description
1 polymer ?
#
loop_
_entity_poly.entity_id
_entity_poly.type
_entity_poly.pdbx_seq_one_letter_code
_entity_poly.pdbx_strand_id
1 'polypeptide(L)'
;MTRRLCVLLGLLVALVAALAVPAGAAPVWYPNGVGADLGPTPLTLGVTATAGDNAAGLRTGSVGGRSYWQTDVSAGTTYLNFAPDPDYSVSGSVVAMVTYYDSGVGTLSLNGNPVAVLAGTNTWKHAAAGLPALAAVRLTGGTADITVAQIRITAAGPSATLGAASSNTGLVPNPGDNPSGLITGTTGGRGYWQTNASSPAPATNYFYMNVADSYAYDTKDVVLVSVDYLDTGSGTLDLQYDSPGNDLPDKFKPSEIVRYGDTGTWQTHDFVLDDAVLTNRTNGSDFRIAHDGSDVEVKVAAVRVTVIPSTLDVKAGLRNLVAQAGLTVYGAREGTRDGQYPAGSKAFFSAQIAKAQAVIDDQDATPAQVKAALQALYDSYQAFKSSAVNLNVAAGRPLVTGPGSTQVDLGKPQPVNDVYVQWGQTFSHDYQVQTSLDGSTWTTVGESGATDSGSASRTDFPVVTARHVRLSYAGSADVADLQVRNKRVVTPKPQLIKTKYPTVDPVIADFVATPYGADPSGGKDSTKAIQAALYDCYDAGGGTVWLPEGTYRVTDTVEVPAFCTLRGDRRDPDHGGGSYGTVIIADLPSGDTGPVLFRIGGSAGVMGLTTYYPHQNASTPVPYSYTFEITGSAWASDENYMMGTVSDVTMLNSYRGIGISTMRDERGRPPAVGQTHESATVRNIKGTALFEGVEAYNGADVGTWENVSFSNSYWACAPRQFNPPSRSTVDSWTRSHGTGFVLGDLEWDQFNDLSASDYHVGVHVVQGQRVDFAGAFQGVQVQRTDTALLVDQFDSRWGLMIGRGTLDGAVTNNSAGFVKLTDVRVTGAVKGTVYQLPGKAPSYDAPSPTPRPSRNALYVVDAPHGNGYVPPADATDSLQHTLDRAGHDGGGTVYLPAGWYRVNGRLVVPAGVELRGASSVPNRDEDGRSGGTVLMSYSGRSTLSPDTDPALITLNGSGVRGLRVFYPGQNPAASDGLVAYPYAIRGAGAGTYVINVGMPNAYNGVDLATSRNDRFFVGKLSGTFIRHGITVGSSVGGVINGVLTNGNTFARLGFYLPDWFSGSNLFPQVIDGYTRRSSDLITVSGARDLTVVDAFGYGLHNGLVVNSGDVHVFNLGTDNLGTDGYTVRAPGGSTTVLNLLRYNGTTSTGPVRLVNVMAINMLESAVTVSSTPGGSARLAGTETSPGKYETGSSVTATARPSPGYHFVDWTIAGKEVSTSPSYTFPVVGDSALVATFAH
;
A
#
# COMPACT_ATOMS: atom_id res chain seq x y z
N MET A 1 15.00 64.19 22.08
CA MET A 1 15.09 63.26 23.22
C MET A 1 15.61 61.93 22.72
N THR A 2 16.73 61.54 23.30
CA THR A 2 17.66 60.49 22.94
C THR A 2 17.47 59.26 23.84
N ARG A 3 18.00 58.11 23.40
CA ARG A 3 18.29 56.89 24.16
C ARG A 3 17.10 55.99 24.58
N ARG A 4 16.92 54.89 23.84
CA ARG A 4 16.94 53.49 24.33
C ARG A 4 16.59 52.54 23.17
N LEU A 5 17.55 52.38 22.27
CA LEU A 5 17.58 51.35 21.21
C LEU A 5 19.01 50.81 21.26
N CYS A 6 19.28 49.81 22.11
CA CYS A 6 20.52 49.03 22.22
C CYS A 6 20.49 48.23 23.54
N VAL A 7 19.71 47.14 23.62
CA VAL A 7 19.95 45.92 24.44
C VAL A 7 18.88 44.91 23.97
N LEU A 8 19.27 43.91 23.15
CA LEU A 8 18.59 42.62 22.84
C LEU A 8 18.96 42.02 21.46
N LEU A 9 20.01 42.53 20.78
CA LEU A 9 20.78 41.75 19.81
C LEU A 9 22.15 41.45 20.43
N GLY A 10 22.35 40.22 20.89
CA GLY A 10 23.63 39.79 21.46
C GLY A 10 23.51 38.60 22.37
N LEU A 11 23.06 37.46 21.86
CA LEU A 11 23.28 36.11 22.43
C LEU A 11 22.99 35.09 21.33
N LEU A 12 23.82 35.11 20.28
CA LEU A 12 23.82 34.11 19.23
C LEU A 12 25.24 33.94 18.65
N VAL A 13 26.23 33.75 19.55
CA VAL A 13 27.55 33.19 19.21
C VAL A 13 28.06 32.40 20.41
N ALA A 14 28.44 31.15 20.15
CA ALA A 14 29.27 30.24 20.94
C ALA A 14 28.69 29.61 22.23
N LEU A 15 28.18 28.38 22.08
CA LEU A 15 28.82 27.23 22.73
C LEU A 15 28.59 25.98 21.86
N VAL A 16 29.43 25.81 20.83
CA VAL A 16 29.66 24.49 20.23
C VAL A 16 30.52 23.74 21.24
N ALA A 17 29.87 23.09 22.21
CA ALA A 17 30.48 21.94 22.84
C ALA A 17 30.42 20.83 21.80
N ALA A 18 31.54 20.57 21.15
CA ALA A 18 31.73 19.38 20.33
C ALA A 18 31.59 18.14 21.23
N LEU A 19 30.36 17.70 21.45
CA LEU A 19 30.10 16.30 21.73
C LEU A 19 30.58 15.57 20.48
N ALA A 20 31.61 14.75 20.64
CA ALA A 20 32.13 13.90 19.58
C ALA A 20 30.95 13.08 19.03
N VAL A 21 30.46 13.50 17.86
CA VAL A 21 29.58 12.68 17.03
C VAL A 21 30.37 11.41 16.77
N PRO A 22 29.82 10.21 17.02
CA PRO A 22 30.50 8.98 16.62
C PRO A 22 30.83 9.13 15.13
N ALA A 23 32.08 8.89 14.75
CA ALA A 23 32.53 9.12 13.39
C ALA A 23 31.65 8.32 12.42
N GLY A 24 30.71 9.00 11.76
CA GLY A 24 30.03 8.44 10.60
C GLY A 24 31.08 8.13 9.55
N ALA A 25 30.89 7.06 8.79
CA ALA A 25 31.76 6.76 7.66
C ALA A 25 31.88 8.00 6.76
N ALA A 26 33.09 8.36 6.34
CA ALA A 26 33.33 9.51 5.46
C ALA A 26 32.46 9.44 4.19
N PRO A 27 32.11 10.59 3.55
CA PRO A 27 31.34 10.55 2.31
C PRO A 27 32.07 9.70 1.25
N VAL A 28 31.31 8.88 0.53
CA VAL A 28 31.88 8.08 -0.57
C VAL A 28 32.07 8.98 -1.78
N TRP A 29 33.32 9.38 -2.02
CA TRP A 29 33.71 10.29 -3.09
C TRP A 29 33.44 9.73 -4.49
N TYR A 30 33.77 8.45 -4.71
CA TYR A 30 33.76 7.82 -6.03
C TYR A 30 33.03 6.46 -5.96
N PRO A 31 31.69 6.45 -5.82
CA PRO A 31 30.94 5.22 -5.56
C PRO A 31 31.06 4.17 -6.67
N ASN A 32 31.36 4.59 -7.90
CA ASN A 32 31.50 3.69 -9.05
C ASN A 32 32.93 3.17 -9.22
N GLY A 33 33.89 3.60 -8.40
CA GLY A 33 35.30 3.27 -8.55
C GLY A 33 36.17 4.45 -9.00
N VAL A 34 37.47 4.21 -8.99
CA VAL A 34 38.54 5.15 -9.38
C VAL A 34 39.26 4.65 -10.63
N GLY A 35 40.04 5.50 -11.29
CA GLY A 35 40.77 5.07 -12.49
C GLY A 35 41.36 6.20 -13.31
N ALA A 36 41.89 5.82 -14.47
CA ALA A 36 42.48 6.77 -15.41
C ALA A 36 42.11 6.42 -16.86
N ASP A 37 41.84 7.45 -17.65
CA ASP A 37 41.83 7.41 -19.12
C ASP A 37 43.14 8.04 -19.61
N LEU A 38 43.93 7.26 -20.33
CA LEU A 38 45.33 7.57 -20.65
C LEU A 38 45.47 8.25 -22.01
N GLY A 39 46.46 9.13 -22.10
CA GLY A 39 46.75 9.91 -23.30
C GLY A 39 47.78 10.99 -23.01
N PRO A 40 48.03 11.92 -23.96
CA PRO A 40 48.98 13.02 -23.75
C PRO A 40 48.67 13.87 -22.51
N THR A 41 47.39 13.97 -22.14
CA THR A 41 46.91 14.55 -20.88
C THR A 41 45.92 13.56 -20.28
N PRO A 42 46.36 12.67 -19.36
CA PRO A 42 45.47 11.66 -18.81
C PRO A 42 44.37 12.32 -17.96
N LEU A 43 43.14 11.83 -18.10
CA LEU A 43 42.05 12.13 -17.18
C LEU A 43 42.11 11.10 -16.05
N THR A 44 42.40 11.54 -14.83
CA THR A 44 42.43 10.66 -13.66
C THR A 44 41.33 11.02 -12.67
N LEU A 45 40.77 10.00 -12.03
CA LEU A 45 39.80 10.15 -10.95
C LEU A 45 40.20 9.23 -9.80
N GLY A 46 40.59 9.80 -8.66
CA GLY A 46 40.96 9.03 -7.47
C GLY A 46 42.18 8.12 -7.64
N VAL A 47 42.99 8.30 -8.69
CA VAL A 47 44.30 7.67 -8.85
C VAL A 47 45.32 8.70 -9.38
N THR A 48 46.58 8.48 -9.04
CA THR A 48 47.73 9.14 -9.66
C THR A 48 48.41 8.16 -10.61
N ALA A 49 48.48 8.51 -11.90
CA ALA A 49 49.13 7.71 -12.92
C ALA A 49 50.59 8.14 -13.12
N THR A 50 51.52 7.19 -13.06
CA THR A 50 52.95 7.38 -13.32
C THR A 50 53.50 6.29 -14.24
N ALA A 51 54.63 6.54 -14.90
CA ALA A 51 55.24 5.61 -15.86
C ALA A 51 56.71 5.34 -15.53
N GLY A 52 56.99 4.13 -15.05
CA GLY A 52 58.32 3.61 -14.78
C GLY A 52 59.18 4.46 -13.83
N ASP A 53 60.45 4.07 -13.71
CA ASP A 53 61.46 4.87 -13.00
C ASP A 53 62.01 5.98 -13.90
N ASN A 54 61.98 5.78 -15.23
CA ASN A 54 62.28 6.79 -16.24
C ASN A 54 61.01 7.20 -17.00
N ALA A 55 60.33 8.26 -16.57
CA ALA A 55 59.10 8.71 -17.21
C ALA A 55 59.30 9.29 -18.63
N ALA A 56 60.52 9.69 -18.99
CA ALA A 56 60.81 10.28 -20.31
C ALA A 56 60.69 9.27 -21.47
N GLY A 57 60.72 7.96 -21.19
CA GLY A 57 60.50 6.91 -22.19
C GLY A 57 59.02 6.58 -22.43
N LEU A 58 58.07 7.18 -21.71
CA LEU A 58 56.65 6.97 -21.92
C LEU A 58 56.22 7.46 -23.32
N ARG A 59 55.64 6.55 -24.11
CA ARG A 59 55.07 6.89 -25.42
C ARG A 59 53.56 7.12 -25.28
N THR A 60 53.02 8.13 -25.95
CA THR A 60 51.57 8.39 -25.99
C THR A 60 51.10 8.52 -27.43
N GLY A 61 49.83 8.18 -27.68
CA GLY A 61 49.25 8.22 -29.03
C GLY A 61 47.77 7.88 -29.03
N SER A 62 47.24 7.55 -30.21
CA SER A 62 45.89 7.01 -30.37
C SER A 62 45.85 5.88 -31.39
N VAL A 63 45.10 4.81 -31.09
CA VAL A 63 44.79 3.71 -32.02
C VAL A 63 43.31 3.41 -31.95
N GLY A 64 42.64 3.34 -33.11
CA GLY A 64 41.20 3.05 -33.18
C GLY A 64 40.32 4.05 -32.41
N GLY A 65 40.74 5.32 -32.35
CA GLY A 65 40.02 6.39 -31.65
C GLY A 65 40.22 6.43 -30.13
N ARG A 66 40.97 5.49 -29.53
CA ARG A 66 41.31 5.49 -28.10
C ARG A 66 42.72 6.04 -27.90
N SER A 67 42.89 6.97 -26.96
CA SER A 67 44.22 7.44 -26.54
C SER A 67 44.88 6.42 -25.62
N TYR A 68 46.21 6.42 -25.55
CA TYR A 68 46.95 5.44 -24.76
C TYR A 68 48.27 5.96 -24.20
N TRP A 69 48.77 5.21 -23.21
CA TRP A 69 50.15 5.18 -22.75
C TRP A 69 50.79 3.86 -23.15
N GLN A 70 52.03 3.91 -23.63
CA GLN A 70 52.82 2.73 -23.98
C GLN A 70 54.18 2.81 -23.28
N THR A 71 54.55 1.72 -22.61
CA THR A 71 55.88 1.59 -22.02
C THR A 71 56.97 1.54 -23.10
N ASP A 72 58.18 1.94 -22.76
CA ASP A 72 59.38 1.72 -23.56
C ASP A 72 60.41 1.05 -22.66
N VAL A 73 60.35 -0.28 -22.62
CA VAL A 73 61.24 -1.10 -21.80
C VAL A 73 62.71 -0.82 -22.18
N SER A 74 62.99 -0.56 -23.46
CA SER A 74 64.34 -0.27 -23.96
C SER A 74 64.87 1.10 -23.48
N ALA A 75 63.99 2.06 -23.25
CA ALA A 75 64.31 3.37 -22.67
C ALA A 75 64.22 3.40 -21.12
N GLY A 76 63.92 2.27 -20.47
CA GLY A 76 63.83 2.15 -19.01
C GLY A 76 62.46 2.46 -18.40
N THR A 77 61.42 2.67 -19.21
CA THR A 77 60.03 2.80 -18.73
C THR A 77 59.38 1.42 -18.69
N THR A 78 59.64 0.62 -17.65
CA THR A 78 59.30 -0.82 -17.62
C THR A 78 57.91 -1.16 -17.06
N TYR A 79 57.17 -0.19 -16.53
CA TYR A 79 55.84 -0.39 -15.94
C TYR A 79 55.00 0.89 -15.95
N LEU A 80 53.69 0.74 -15.80
CA LEU A 80 52.76 1.84 -15.48
C LEU A 80 52.25 1.64 -14.06
N ASN A 81 52.12 2.71 -13.28
CA ASN A 81 51.69 2.63 -11.88
C ASN A 81 50.53 3.59 -11.60
N PHE A 82 49.56 3.10 -10.84
CA PHE A 82 48.33 3.79 -10.50
C PHE A 82 48.15 3.76 -8.98
N ALA A 83 48.55 4.83 -8.30
CA ALA A 83 48.40 4.93 -6.85
C ALA A 83 47.01 5.51 -6.54
N PRO A 84 46.13 4.80 -5.81
CA PRO A 84 44.85 5.36 -5.41
C PRO A 84 45.04 6.57 -4.49
N ASP A 85 44.12 7.54 -4.62
CA ASP A 85 44.00 8.68 -3.73
C ASP A 85 43.74 8.19 -2.30
N PRO A 86 44.49 8.65 -1.28
CA PRO A 86 44.26 8.28 0.12
C PRO A 86 42.84 8.54 0.62
N ASP A 87 42.12 9.48 0.00
CA ASP A 87 40.74 9.80 0.36
C ASP A 87 39.74 8.76 -0.18
N TYR A 88 40.12 7.96 -1.17
CA TYR A 88 39.28 6.86 -1.66
C TYR A 88 39.52 5.61 -0.81
N SER A 89 38.52 5.21 -0.05
CA SER A 89 38.56 3.98 0.74
C SER A 89 37.37 3.09 0.42
N VAL A 90 37.63 1.79 0.30
CA VAL A 90 36.65 0.73 0.15
C VAL A 90 36.99 -0.34 1.18
N SER A 91 35.98 -0.83 1.90
CA SER A 91 36.13 -2.01 2.75
C SER A 91 36.04 -3.28 1.90
N GLY A 92 37.05 -4.15 1.99
CA GLY A 92 37.07 -5.44 1.30
C GLY A 92 37.77 -5.42 -0.05
N SER A 93 37.48 -6.43 -0.88
CA SER A 93 38.15 -6.64 -2.17
C SER A 93 37.70 -5.64 -3.23
N VAL A 94 38.61 -5.31 -4.14
CA VAL A 94 38.35 -4.48 -5.33
C VAL A 94 38.65 -5.28 -6.59
N VAL A 95 38.12 -4.84 -7.72
CA VAL A 95 38.46 -5.36 -9.04
C VAL A 95 39.19 -4.28 -9.81
N ALA A 96 40.37 -4.60 -10.34
CA ALA A 96 41.10 -3.72 -11.25
C ALA A 96 40.97 -4.25 -12.69
N MET A 97 40.35 -3.46 -13.57
CA MET A 97 40.23 -3.75 -14.99
C MET A 97 41.11 -2.81 -15.81
N VAL A 98 41.82 -3.39 -16.76
CA VAL A 98 42.71 -2.70 -17.69
C VAL A 98 42.18 -2.88 -19.10
N THR A 99 42.08 -1.77 -19.83
CA THR A 99 41.83 -1.77 -21.26
C THR A 99 43.16 -1.62 -21.98
N TYR A 100 43.60 -2.67 -22.68
CA TYR A 100 44.91 -2.74 -23.32
C TYR A 100 44.81 -3.05 -24.81
N TYR A 101 45.79 -2.62 -25.58
CA TYR A 101 45.90 -2.94 -27.00
C TYR A 101 46.87 -4.11 -27.17
N ASP A 102 46.39 -5.21 -27.74
CA ASP A 102 47.14 -6.46 -27.88
C ASP A 102 48.07 -6.42 -29.10
N SER A 103 49.14 -5.62 -29.04
CA SER A 103 50.06 -5.34 -30.16
C SER A 103 51.35 -6.15 -30.19
N GLY A 104 51.60 -7.04 -29.22
CA GLY A 104 52.86 -7.76 -29.07
C GLY A 104 52.72 -9.18 -28.53
N VAL A 105 53.85 -9.82 -28.23
CA VAL A 105 53.93 -11.17 -27.63
C VAL A 105 54.56 -11.07 -26.26
N GLY A 106 53.89 -11.60 -25.23
CA GLY A 106 54.32 -11.47 -23.84
C GLY A 106 53.18 -11.73 -22.86
N THR A 107 53.31 -11.25 -21.63
CA THR A 107 52.29 -11.40 -20.59
C THR A 107 52.04 -10.05 -19.93
N LEU A 108 50.78 -9.60 -19.96
CA LEU A 108 50.34 -8.46 -19.17
C LEU A 108 50.11 -8.95 -17.74
N SER A 109 50.82 -8.35 -16.80
CA SER A 109 50.70 -8.65 -15.38
C SER A 109 50.24 -7.43 -14.58
N LEU A 110 49.37 -7.69 -13.61
CA LEU A 110 48.85 -6.73 -12.64
C LEU A 110 49.39 -7.09 -11.25
N ASN A 111 50.16 -6.19 -10.64
CA ASN A 111 50.85 -6.42 -9.36
C ASN A 111 51.69 -7.71 -9.32
N GLY A 112 52.24 -8.11 -10.47
CA GLY A 112 53.03 -9.33 -10.62
C GLY A 112 52.23 -10.59 -10.98
N ASN A 113 50.90 -10.54 -10.92
CA ASN A 113 50.03 -11.65 -11.33
C ASN A 113 49.68 -11.54 -12.83
N PRO A 114 49.88 -12.60 -13.63
CA PRO A 114 49.43 -12.63 -15.02
C PRO A 114 47.92 -12.42 -15.13
N VAL A 115 47.48 -11.46 -15.96
CA VAL A 115 46.05 -11.19 -16.22
C VAL A 115 45.66 -11.35 -17.68
N ALA A 116 46.64 -11.31 -18.61
CA ALA A 116 46.42 -11.65 -20.00
C ALA A 116 47.71 -12.11 -20.70
N VAL A 117 47.57 -13.04 -21.65
CA VAL A 117 48.63 -13.37 -22.61
C VAL A 117 48.48 -12.45 -23.82
N LEU A 118 49.56 -11.76 -24.17
CA LEU A 118 49.61 -10.91 -25.37
C LEU A 118 49.90 -11.81 -26.57
N ALA A 119 48.98 -11.80 -27.54
CA ALA A 119 49.01 -12.65 -28.72
C ALA A 119 49.17 -11.84 -30.03
N GLY A 120 49.27 -10.51 -29.94
CA GLY A 120 49.51 -9.64 -31.09
C GLY A 120 48.30 -9.53 -32.02
N THR A 121 47.09 -9.66 -31.49
CA THR A 121 45.84 -9.62 -32.28
C THR A 121 45.52 -8.24 -32.87
N ASN A 122 46.20 -7.18 -32.44
CA ASN A 122 45.99 -5.79 -32.86
C ASN A 122 44.55 -5.30 -32.61
N THR A 123 43.98 -5.69 -31.47
CA THR A 123 42.65 -5.27 -31.02
C THR A 123 42.70 -4.77 -29.57
N TRP A 124 41.74 -3.91 -29.21
CA TRP A 124 41.52 -3.51 -27.82
C TRP A 124 40.83 -4.64 -27.07
N LYS A 125 41.35 -4.95 -25.87
CA LYS A 125 40.85 -6.00 -25.00
C LYS A 125 40.76 -5.53 -23.55
N HIS A 126 39.99 -6.26 -22.76
CA HIS A 126 39.86 -6.07 -21.33
C HIS A 126 40.56 -7.22 -20.59
N ALA A 127 41.26 -6.89 -19.53
CA ALA A 127 41.76 -7.86 -18.55
C ALA A 127 41.43 -7.35 -17.15
N ALA A 128 40.92 -8.21 -16.29
CA ALA A 128 40.55 -7.85 -14.92
C ALA A 128 41.25 -8.77 -13.91
N ALA A 129 41.43 -8.28 -12.69
CA ALA A 129 41.84 -9.09 -11.56
C ALA A 129 41.22 -8.59 -10.27
N GLY A 130 40.80 -9.54 -9.43
CA GLY A 130 40.44 -9.27 -8.04
C GLY A 130 41.68 -8.95 -7.19
N LEU A 131 41.55 -7.95 -6.32
CA LEU A 131 42.54 -7.54 -5.34
C LEU A 131 41.91 -7.59 -3.94
N PRO A 132 42.63 -8.04 -2.90
CA PRO A 132 42.07 -8.20 -1.56
C PRO A 132 41.70 -6.87 -0.89
N ALA A 133 42.33 -5.77 -1.30
CA ALA A 133 42.05 -4.42 -0.85
C ALA A 133 42.51 -3.42 -1.92
N LEU A 134 42.03 -2.18 -1.81
CA LEU A 134 42.52 -1.07 -2.62
C LEU A 134 44.01 -0.79 -2.32
N ALA A 135 44.85 -0.87 -3.35
CA ALA A 135 46.27 -0.60 -3.28
C ALA A 135 46.78 -0.04 -4.62
N ALA A 136 48.04 0.42 -4.66
CA ALA A 136 48.67 0.81 -5.91
C ALA A 136 48.64 -0.35 -6.92
N VAL A 137 48.22 -0.06 -8.15
CA VAL A 137 48.17 -1.03 -9.25
C VAL A 137 49.34 -0.77 -10.18
N ARG A 138 50.20 -1.77 -10.34
CA ARG A 138 51.34 -1.77 -11.23
C ARG A 138 51.10 -2.72 -12.39
N LEU A 139 51.16 -2.18 -13.61
CA LEU A 139 51.05 -2.94 -14.86
C LEU A 139 52.42 -3.10 -15.50
N THR A 140 52.76 -4.31 -15.94
CA THR A 140 54.02 -4.60 -16.65
C THR A 140 53.83 -5.69 -17.70
N GLY A 141 54.58 -5.60 -18.80
CA GLY A 141 54.71 -6.65 -19.81
C GLY A 141 55.91 -7.58 -19.58
N GLY A 142 56.59 -7.46 -18.42
CA GLY A 142 57.89 -8.08 -18.20
C GLY A 142 58.95 -7.43 -19.08
N THR A 143 59.39 -8.14 -20.13
CA THR A 143 60.34 -7.64 -21.13
C THR A 143 59.67 -7.02 -22.36
N ALA A 144 58.34 -7.12 -22.49
CA ALA A 144 57.58 -6.56 -23.60
C ALA A 144 56.98 -5.20 -23.27
N ASP A 145 56.82 -4.35 -24.28
CA ASP A 145 56.07 -3.11 -24.15
C ASP A 145 54.57 -3.40 -24.05
N ILE A 146 53.87 -2.72 -23.13
CA ILE A 146 52.41 -2.76 -22.98
C ILE A 146 51.81 -1.44 -23.44
N THR A 147 50.66 -1.51 -24.10
CA THR A 147 49.88 -0.36 -24.54
C THR A 147 48.55 -0.36 -23.80
N VAL A 148 48.30 0.66 -22.97
CA VAL A 148 47.13 0.74 -22.08
C VAL A 148 46.37 2.04 -22.37
N ALA A 149 45.05 1.93 -22.57
CA ALA A 149 44.17 3.08 -22.74
C ALA A 149 43.51 3.48 -21.42
N GLN A 150 43.10 2.50 -20.61
CA GLN A 150 42.30 2.79 -19.43
C GLN A 150 42.62 1.83 -18.29
N ILE A 151 42.47 2.33 -17.07
CA ILE A 151 42.36 1.50 -15.87
C ILE A 151 41.14 1.93 -15.05
N ARG A 152 40.44 0.95 -14.48
CA ARG A 152 39.33 1.13 -13.53
C ARG A 152 39.60 0.25 -12.32
N ILE A 153 39.36 0.77 -11.13
CA ILE A 153 39.47 0.05 -9.86
C ILE A 153 38.17 0.30 -9.11
N THR A 154 37.31 -0.70 -9.03
CA THR A 154 35.98 -0.60 -8.40
C THR A 154 35.85 -1.59 -7.25
N ALA A 155 34.93 -1.32 -6.31
CA ALA A 155 34.61 -2.29 -5.27
C ALA A 155 34.08 -3.58 -5.92
N ALA A 156 34.44 -4.74 -5.36
CA ALA A 156 33.82 -5.99 -5.78
C ALA A 156 32.32 -5.92 -5.50
N GLY A 157 31.51 -6.33 -6.48
CA GLY A 157 30.06 -6.27 -6.38
C GLY A 157 29.42 -7.49 -5.72
N PRO A 158 28.13 -7.74 -5.97
CA PRO A 158 27.37 -8.84 -5.43
C PRO A 158 28.03 -10.21 -5.58
N SER A 159 27.78 -11.08 -4.60
CA SER A 159 28.37 -12.41 -4.59
C SER A 159 27.46 -13.46 -3.98
N ALA A 160 27.65 -14.70 -4.39
CA ALA A 160 27.02 -15.88 -3.80
C ALA A 160 28.08 -16.95 -3.57
N THR A 161 28.03 -17.60 -2.41
CA THR A 161 28.73 -18.84 -2.12
C THR A 161 27.70 -19.97 -2.15
N LEU A 162 28.01 -21.03 -2.88
CA LEU A 162 27.06 -22.10 -3.18
C LEU A 162 27.36 -23.33 -2.34
N GLY A 163 26.31 -24.06 -1.95
CA GLY A 163 26.42 -25.29 -1.18
C GLY A 163 25.04 -25.76 -0.71
N ALA A 164 25.02 -26.70 0.24
CA ALA A 164 23.78 -27.13 0.89
C ALA A 164 23.10 -25.98 1.65
N ALA A 165 23.90 -25.09 2.23
CA ALA A 165 23.48 -23.77 2.70
C ALA A 165 24.26 -22.73 1.90
N SER A 166 23.59 -22.04 0.99
CA SER A 166 24.19 -20.94 0.22
C SER A 166 24.15 -19.64 1.04
N SER A 167 25.16 -18.78 0.87
CA SER A 167 25.14 -17.42 1.43
C SER A 167 25.33 -16.39 0.33
N ASN A 168 24.53 -15.34 0.38
CA ASN A 168 24.31 -14.43 -0.73
C ASN A 168 24.44 -12.99 -0.23
N THR A 169 25.14 -12.15 -0.99
CA THR A 169 25.22 -10.70 -0.77
C THR A 169 24.83 -10.01 -2.08
N GLY A 170 23.57 -9.62 -2.22
CA GLY A 170 23.06 -8.90 -3.40
C GLY A 170 22.99 -9.71 -4.71
N LEU A 171 23.29 -11.01 -4.67
CA LEU A 171 23.20 -11.94 -5.81
C LEU A 171 22.38 -13.15 -5.38
N VAL A 172 21.22 -13.36 -5.98
CA VAL A 172 20.33 -14.47 -5.65
C VAL A 172 20.56 -15.62 -6.65
N PRO A 173 21.14 -16.74 -6.22
CA PRO A 173 21.27 -17.93 -7.05
C PRO A 173 19.96 -18.73 -7.04
N ASN A 174 19.54 -19.21 -8.20
CA ASN A 174 18.38 -20.09 -8.38
C ASN A 174 18.83 -21.38 -9.10
N PRO A 175 18.58 -22.57 -8.53
CA PRO A 175 19.06 -23.84 -9.08
C PRO A 175 18.26 -24.31 -10.29
N GLY A 176 18.52 -23.68 -11.44
CA GLY A 176 18.07 -24.12 -12.76
C GLY A 176 16.55 -24.10 -12.97
N ASP A 177 16.12 -24.78 -14.04
CA ASP A 177 14.69 -24.95 -14.35
C ASP A 177 13.97 -25.90 -13.38
N ASN A 178 14.73 -26.68 -12.59
CA ASN A 178 14.18 -27.61 -11.63
C ASN A 178 15.05 -27.72 -10.37
N PRO A 179 14.66 -27.08 -9.25
CA PRO A 179 15.39 -27.11 -7.99
C PRO A 179 15.57 -28.50 -7.38
N SER A 180 14.69 -29.46 -7.71
CA SER A 180 14.76 -30.81 -7.15
C SER A 180 15.87 -31.68 -7.74
N GLY A 181 16.43 -31.28 -8.90
CA GLY A 181 17.58 -31.96 -9.52
C GLY A 181 18.94 -31.49 -8.99
N LEU A 182 18.98 -30.44 -8.17
CA LEU A 182 20.23 -29.83 -7.74
C LEU A 182 21.07 -30.78 -6.89
N ILE A 183 22.29 -31.04 -7.32
CA ILE A 183 23.28 -31.77 -6.52
C ILE A 183 24.13 -30.74 -5.75
N THR A 184 24.26 -30.94 -4.45
CA THR A 184 25.16 -30.14 -3.61
C THR A 184 26.21 -31.02 -2.94
N GLY A 185 27.37 -30.45 -2.65
CA GLY A 185 28.45 -31.19 -1.98
C GLY A 185 29.50 -30.28 -1.36
N THR A 186 30.57 -30.88 -0.85
CA THR A 186 31.74 -30.15 -0.34
C THR A 186 33.01 -30.82 -0.81
N THR A 187 33.93 -30.05 -1.40
CA THR A 187 35.25 -30.52 -1.86
C THR A 187 36.32 -29.51 -1.42
N GLY A 188 37.37 -29.99 -0.75
CA GLY A 188 38.43 -29.11 -0.25
C GLY A 188 37.94 -28.03 0.74
N GLY A 189 36.91 -28.35 1.53
CA GLY A 189 36.30 -27.42 2.51
C GLY A 189 35.36 -26.37 1.92
N ARG A 190 35.12 -26.38 0.60
CA ARG A 190 34.19 -25.46 -0.08
C ARG A 190 32.91 -26.19 -0.47
N GLY A 191 31.77 -25.61 -0.13
CA GLY A 191 30.47 -26.02 -0.66
C GLY A 191 30.40 -25.82 -2.18
N TYR A 192 29.57 -26.59 -2.86
CA TYR A 192 29.29 -26.37 -4.28
C TYR A 192 27.88 -26.81 -4.69
N TRP A 193 27.43 -26.26 -5.82
CA TRP A 193 26.32 -26.75 -6.63
C TRP A 193 26.87 -27.48 -7.86
N GLN A 194 26.21 -28.56 -8.28
CA GLN A 194 26.57 -29.35 -9.46
C GLN A 194 25.34 -29.58 -10.34
N THR A 195 25.54 -29.44 -11.65
CA THR A 195 24.53 -29.81 -12.66
C THR A 195 24.35 -31.32 -12.71
N ASN A 196 23.22 -31.77 -13.26
CA ASN A 196 22.93 -33.19 -13.50
C ASN A 196 22.17 -33.37 -14.82
N ALA A 197 22.61 -32.69 -15.87
CA ALA A 197 22.01 -32.72 -17.21
C ALA A 197 21.86 -34.15 -17.77
N SER A 198 22.74 -35.06 -17.36
CA SER A 198 22.72 -36.49 -17.73
C SER A 198 21.61 -37.34 -17.06
N SER A 199 20.86 -36.81 -16.08
CA SER A 199 19.83 -37.55 -15.34
C SER A 199 18.46 -37.52 -16.05
N PRO A 200 17.70 -38.64 -16.12
CA PRO A 200 16.28 -38.57 -16.48
C PRO A 200 15.55 -37.76 -15.41
N ALA A 201 14.62 -36.88 -15.84
CA ALA A 201 13.98 -35.85 -15.01
C ALA A 201 13.71 -36.27 -13.54
N PRO A 202 14.03 -35.41 -12.54
CA PRO A 202 14.34 -33.98 -12.67
C PRO A 202 15.83 -33.67 -12.91
N ALA A 203 16.12 -32.93 -13.99
CA ALA A 203 17.46 -32.44 -14.34
C ALA A 203 17.60 -30.92 -14.10
N THR A 204 18.78 -30.51 -13.64
CA THR A 204 19.24 -29.15 -13.41
C THR A 204 20.38 -28.89 -14.40
N ASN A 205 20.02 -28.24 -15.51
CA ASN A 205 20.93 -27.98 -16.64
C ASN A 205 21.72 -26.67 -16.49
N TYR A 206 21.17 -25.72 -15.72
CA TYR A 206 21.70 -24.36 -15.61
C TYR A 206 21.67 -23.91 -14.15
N PHE A 207 22.49 -22.90 -13.82
CA PHE A 207 22.31 -22.12 -12.59
C PHE A 207 21.97 -20.69 -12.95
N TYR A 208 20.81 -20.21 -12.52
CA TYR A 208 20.38 -18.84 -12.76
C TYR A 208 20.89 -17.93 -11.65
N MET A 209 21.27 -16.71 -12.01
CA MET A 209 21.82 -15.72 -11.10
C MET A 209 21.08 -14.40 -11.31
N ASN A 210 20.47 -13.88 -10.25
CA ASN A 210 19.76 -12.61 -10.27
C ASN A 210 20.51 -11.59 -9.42
N VAL A 211 21.04 -10.55 -10.06
CA VAL A 211 21.69 -9.42 -9.40
C VAL A 211 20.58 -8.56 -8.78
N ALA A 212 20.82 -8.01 -7.60
CA ALA A 212 19.85 -7.08 -7.03
C ALA A 212 19.74 -5.82 -7.92
N ASP A 213 18.54 -5.47 -8.36
CA ASP A 213 18.27 -4.25 -9.15
C ASP A 213 18.79 -2.97 -8.46
N SER A 214 18.86 -2.98 -7.12
CA SER A 214 19.44 -1.87 -6.33
C SER A 214 20.95 -1.69 -6.54
N TYR A 215 21.64 -2.71 -7.05
CA TYR A 215 23.05 -2.65 -7.44
C TYR A 215 23.20 -2.31 -8.92
N ALA A 216 22.48 -2.99 -9.82
CA ALA A 216 22.50 -2.72 -11.24
C ALA A 216 21.21 -3.19 -11.92
N TYR A 217 20.64 -2.34 -12.77
CA TYR A 217 19.53 -2.66 -13.67
C TYR A 217 19.63 -1.77 -14.91
N ASP A 218 19.46 -2.34 -16.10
CA ASP A 218 19.65 -1.68 -17.40
C ASP A 218 21.04 -1.00 -17.54
N THR A 219 22.08 -1.64 -17.00
CA THR A 219 23.44 -1.09 -17.02
C THR A 219 23.97 -0.97 -18.46
N LYS A 220 24.84 0.02 -18.68
CA LYS A 220 25.60 0.22 -19.94
C LYS A 220 27.10 0.07 -19.75
N ASP A 221 27.49 -0.31 -18.54
CA ASP A 221 28.87 -0.50 -18.14
C ASP A 221 29.31 -1.96 -18.32
N VAL A 222 30.62 -2.19 -18.30
CA VAL A 222 31.19 -3.54 -18.47
C VAL A 222 30.84 -4.37 -17.23
N VAL A 223 30.35 -5.59 -17.43
CA VAL A 223 30.03 -6.51 -16.33
C VAL A 223 31.07 -7.62 -16.28
N LEU A 224 31.72 -7.77 -15.12
CA LEU A 224 32.60 -8.89 -14.83
C LEU A 224 31.85 -9.93 -14.02
N VAL A 225 31.83 -11.18 -14.50
CA VAL A 225 31.31 -12.33 -13.77
C VAL A 225 32.44 -13.31 -13.48
N SER A 226 32.83 -13.43 -12.21
CA SER A 226 33.83 -14.40 -11.77
C SER A 226 33.16 -15.67 -11.26
N VAL A 227 33.53 -16.83 -11.79
CA VAL A 227 32.99 -18.14 -11.42
C VAL A 227 34.10 -19.00 -10.84
N ASP A 228 33.94 -19.43 -9.58
CA ASP A 228 34.79 -20.46 -8.97
C ASP A 228 34.24 -21.84 -9.29
N TYR A 229 34.96 -22.58 -10.13
CA TYR A 229 34.57 -23.91 -10.58
C TYR A 229 35.62 -24.97 -10.21
N LEU A 230 35.18 -26.21 -10.06
CA LEU A 230 36.10 -27.33 -9.82
C LEU A 230 36.58 -27.86 -11.18
N ASP A 231 37.87 -27.76 -11.43
CA ASP A 231 38.51 -28.23 -12.66
C ASP A 231 38.66 -29.76 -12.64
N THR A 232 37.57 -30.48 -12.94
CA THR A 232 37.53 -31.94 -12.94
C THR A 232 36.68 -32.53 -14.08
N GLY A 233 37.15 -33.60 -14.70
CA GLY A 233 36.45 -34.33 -15.76
C GLY A 233 36.67 -33.80 -17.19
N SER A 234 37.43 -32.71 -17.37
CA SER A 234 37.72 -32.07 -18.67
C SER A 234 36.48 -31.59 -19.43
N GLY A 235 35.71 -30.69 -18.80
CA GLY A 235 34.44 -30.17 -19.32
C GLY A 235 34.49 -28.75 -19.88
N THR A 236 33.30 -28.15 -20.04
CA THR A 236 33.12 -26.76 -20.45
C THR A 236 32.35 -25.95 -19.40
N LEU A 237 32.55 -24.63 -19.44
CA LEU A 237 31.87 -23.63 -18.62
C LEU A 237 31.64 -22.37 -19.48
N ASP A 238 30.42 -21.86 -19.48
CA ASP A 238 30.05 -20.62 -20.17
C ASP A 238 28.87 -19.91 -19.48
N LEU A 239 28.54 -18.70 -19.94
CA LEU A 239 27.41 -17.91 -19.49
C LEU A 239 26.46 -17.63 -20.66
N GLN A 240 25.17 -17.55 -20.35
CA GLN A 240 24.18 -16.91 -21.22
C GLN A 240 23.55 -15.76 -20.45
N TYR A 241 23.64 -14.54 -20.97
CA TYR A 241 23.34 -13.31 -20.24
C TYR A 241 22.36 -12.39 -20.98
N ASP A 242 21.72 -11.52 -20.21
CA ASP A 242 20.83 -10.48 -20.69
C ASP A 242 21.62 -9.33 -21.31
N SER A 243 21.45 -9.10 -22.61
CA SER A 243 22.16 -8.14 -23.45
C SER A 243 21.20 -7.17 -24.17
N PRO A 244 21.67 -6.14 -24.89
CA PRO A 244 20.79 -5.12 -25.44
C PRO A 244 20.03 -5.67 -26.65
N GLY A 245 18.73 -5.39 -26.69
CA GLY A 245 17.81 -5.91 -27.71
C GLY A 245 16.58 -6.54 -27.07
N ASN A 246 15.63 -6.96 -27.89
CA ASN A 246 14.32 -7.46 -27.44
C ASN A 246 14.03 -8.90 -27.88
N ASP A 247 14.90 -9.49 -28.69
CA ASP A 247 14.72 -10.83 -29.21
C ASP A 247 15.32 -11.86 -28.24
N LEU A 248 14.91 -13.13 -28.38
CA LEU A 248 15.41 -14.21 -27.52
C LEU A 248 16.95 -14.34 -27.51
N PRO A 249 17.67 -14.17 -28.64
CA PRO A 249 19.13 -14.18 -28.64
C PRO A 249 19.74 -13.06 -27.80
N ASP A 250 19.05 -11.93 -27.65
CA ASP A 250 19.53 -10.80 -26.85
C ASP A 250 19.31 -11.05 -25.35
N LYS A 251 18.24 -11.78 -25.00
CA LYS A 251 17.93 -12.19 -23.62
C LYS A 251 18.78 -13.36 -23.12
N PHE A 252 19.38 -14.14 -24.03
CA PHE A 252 20.22 -15.30 -23.73
C PHE A 252 21.50 -15.28 -24.57
N LYS A 253 22.19 -14.13 -24.60
CA LYS A 253 23.39 -13.97 -25.41
C LYS A 253 24.53 -14.80 -24.81
N PRO A 254 25.20 -15.67 -25.60
CA PRO A 254 26.26 -16.53 -25.07
C PRO A 254 27.56 -15.75 -24.84
N SER A 255 28.31 -16.14 -23.81
CA SER A 255 29.71 -15.74 -23.61
C SER A 255 30.68 -16.60 -24.41
N GLU A 256 31.98 -16.41 -24.19
CA GLU A 256 32.99 -17.41 -24.57
C GLU A 256 32.78 -18.74 -23.84
N ILE A 257 33.16 -19.85 -24.48
CA ILE A 257 33.16 -21.19 -23.87
C ILE A 257 34.54 -21.50 -23.33
N VAL A 258 34.63 -21.64 -22.01
CA VAL A 258 35.83 -22.05 -21.29
C VAL A 258 35.93 -23.56 -21.32
N ARG A 259 37.09 -24.09 -21.70
CA ARG A 259 37.40 -25.52 -21.61
C ARG A 259 38.38 -25.73 -20.47
N TYR A 260 37.99 -26.54 -19.49
CA TYR A 260 38.83 -26.89 -18.35
C TYR A 260 39.31 -28.34 -18.45
N GLY A 261 40.31 -28.69 -17.66
CA GLY A 261 40.96 -30.00 -17.65
C GLY A 261 40.46 -30.89 -16.50
N ASP A 262 41.38 -31.62 -15.88
CA ASP A 262 41.08 -32.53 -14.77
C ASP A 262 42.13 -32.43 -13.67
N THR A 263 42.46 -31.20 -13.26
CA THR A 263 43.48 -30.98 -12.22
C THR A 263 42.99 -31.31 -10.81
N GLY A 264 41.67 -31.42 -10.62
CA GLY A 264 41.03 -31.64 -9.33
C GLY A 264 41.11 -30.43 -8.38
N THR A 265 41.49 -29.26 -8.88
CA THR A 265 41.67 -28.03 -8.10
C THR A 265 40.57 -27.01 -8.38
N TRP A 266 40.26 -26.17 -7.39
CA TRP A 266 39.35 -25.04 -7.59
C TRP A 266 40.05 -23.98 -8.45
N GLN A 267 39.42 -23.59 -9.55
CA GLN A 267 39.87 -22.55 -10.46
C GLN A 267 38.85 -21.41 -10.48
N THR A 268 39.28 -20.23 -10.92
CA THR A 268 38.40 -19.08 -11.16
C THR A 268 38.51 -18.68 -12.62
N HIS A 269 37.37 -18.50 -13.28
CA HIS A 269 37.32 -17.84 -14.59
C HIS A 269 36.57 -16.53 -14.49
N ASP A 270 37.06 -15.53 -15.20
CA ASP A 270 36.55 -14.16 -15.22
C ASP A 270 35.94 -13.86 -16.59
N PHE A 271 34.62 -13.84 -16.67
CA PHE A 271 33.88 -13.49 -17.89
C PHE A 271 33.68 -11.97 -17.96
N VAL A 272 34.28 -11.32 -18.96
CA VAL A 272 34.06 -9.89 -19.24
C VAL A 272 32.95 -9.74 -20.27
N LEU A 273 31.85 -9.10 -19.86
CA LEU A 273 30.66 -8.89 -20.69
C LEU A 273 30.54 -7.40 -21.02
N ASP A 274 30.80 -7.05 -22.28
CA ASP A 274 30.88 -5.64 -22.72
C ASP A 274 29.51 -4.95 -22.87
N ASP A 275 28.43 -5.71 -22.94
CA ASP A 275 27.08 -5.19 -23.22
C ASP A 275 25.96 -5.82 -22.38
N ALA A 276 26.29 -6.47 -21.25
CA ALA A 276 25.24 -6.98 -20.36
C ALA A 276 24.39 -5.83 -19.79
N VAL A 277 23.07 -6.00 -19.75
CA VAL A 277 22.12 -4.98 -19.24
C VAL A 277 21.48 -5.34 -17.90
N LEU A 278 21.44 -6.61 -17.52
CA LEU A 278 20.93 -7.09 -16.22
C LEU A 278 19.50 -6.59 -15.93
N THR A 279 18.53 -6.96 -16.75
CA THR A 279 17.13 -6.51 -16.62
C THR A 279 16.17 -7.65 -16.27
N ASN A 280 16.68 -8.72 -15.64
CA ASN A 280 15.89 -9.87 -15.20
C ASN A 280 15.19 -10.65 -16.34
N ARG A 281 15.63 -10.50 -17.60
CA ARG A 281 14.95 -11.09 -18.78
C ARG A 281 15.37 -12.53 -19.11
N THR A 282 16.31 -13.09 -18.36
CA THR A 282 16.80 -14.47 -18.46
C THR A 282 15.98 -15.37 -17.51
N ASN A 283 14.69 -15.57 -17.81
CA ASN A 283 13.72 -16.29 -16.94
C ASN A 283 13.57 -15.69 -15.52
N GLY A 284 13.49 -14.36 -15.40
CA GLY A 284 13.44 -13.70 -14.09
C GLY A 284 14.80 -13.63 -13.40
N SER A 285 15.89 -13.77 -14.17
CA SER A 285 17.28 -13.64 -13.72
C SER A 285 18.09 -12.86 -14.76
N ASP A 286 19.33 -12.51 -14.46
CA ASP A 286 20.17 -11.70 -15.35
C ASP A 286 21.05 -12.55 -16.26
N PHE A 287 21.59 -13.64 -15.73
CA PHE A 287 22.38 -14.59 -16.49
C PHE A 287 22.24 -15.99 -15.93
N ARG A 288 22.66 -16.98 -16.72
CA ARG A 288 22.76 -18.37 -16.29
C ARG A 288 24.12 -18.95 -16.64
N ILE A 289 24.61 -19.83 -15.76
CA ILE A 289 25.81 -20.63 -15.98
C ILE A 289 25.42 -21.91 -16.72
N ALA A 290 26.16 -22.23 -17.77
CA ALA A 290 25.98 -23.41 -18.61
C ALA A 290 27.31 -24.19 -18.78
N HIS A 291 27.20 -25.37 -19.38
CA HIS A 291 28.32 -26.25 -19.75
C HIS A 291 28.18 -26.68 -21.22
N ASP A 292 27.88 -25.72 -22.10
CA ASP A 292 27.53 -26.01 -23.48
C ASP A 292 28.68 -26.72 -24.22
N GLY A 293 28.33 -27.74 -25.01
CA GLY A 293 29.30 -28.54 -25.76
C GLY A 293 30.07 -29.60 -24.95
N SER A 294 29.61 -29.94 -23.74
CA SER A 294 30.20 -30.98 -22.88
C SER A 294 29.13 -31.79 -22.13
N ASP A 295 29.32 -33.11 -22.03
CA ASP A 295 28.54 -34.02 -21.17
C ASP A 295 29.06 -34.06 -19.72
N VAL A 296 30.15 -33.34 -19.43
CA VAL A 296 30.75 -33.21 -18.09
C VAL A 296 30.02 -32.15 -17.29
N GLU A 297 29.43 -32.55 -16.17
CA GLU A 297 28.71 -31.67 -15.25
C GLU A 297 29.62 -30.65 -14.59
N VAL A 298 29.16 -29.41 -14.48
CA VAL A 298 29.93 -28.33 -13.86
C VAL A 298 29.66 -28.23 -12.37
N LYS A 299 30.72 -27.99 -11.58
CA LYS A 299 30.66 -27.76 -10.13
C LYS A 299 31.08 -26.33 -9.81
N VAL A 300 30.17 -25.54 -9.23
CA VAL A 300 30.40 -24.13 -8.92
C VAL A 300 30.32 -23.89 -7.41
N ALA A 301 31.35 -23.27 -6.84
CA ALA A 301 31.43 -22.95 -5.41
C ALA A 301 31.09 -21.50 -5.08
N ALA A 302 31.35 -20.56 -5.99
CA ALA A 302 31.03 -19.16 -5.79
C ALA A 302 30.89 -18.42 -7.11
N VAL A 303 30.06 -17.38 -7.10
CA VAL A 303 29.86 -16.45 -8.22
C VAL A 303 29.97 -15.04 -7.68
N ARG A 304 30.68 -14.16 -8.41
CA ARG A 304 30.80 -12.74 -8.08
C ARG A 304 30.52 -11.91 -9.32
N VAL A 305 29.77 -10.84 -9.17
CA VAL A 305 29.40 -9.92 -10.25
C VAL A 305 29.91 -8.54 -9.90
N THR A 306 30.61 -7.88 -10.82
CA THR A 306 31.09 -6.51 -10.63
C THR A 306 30.78 -5.68 -11.86
N VAL A 307 30.02 -4.60 -11.69
CA VAL A 307 29.81 -3.59 -12.73
C VAL A 307 30.99 -2.61 -12.69
N ILE A 308 31.66 -2.45 -13.82
CA ILE A 308 32.89 -1.67 -13.97
C ILE A 308 32.60 -0.48 -14.88
N PRO A 309 32.70 0.76 -14.37
CA PRO A 309 32.28 1.93 -15.13
C PRO A 309 33.13 2.13 -16.38
N SER A 310 32.48 2.23 -17.52
CA SER A 310 33.09 2.53 -18.80
C SER A 310 33.68 3.94 -18.83
N THR A 311 33.08 4.89 -18.12
CA THR A 311 33.52 6.30 -18.02
C THR A 311 33.77 6.72 -16.57
N LEU A 312 34.80 7.54 -16.34
CA LEU A 312 35.02 8.16 -15.03
C LEU A 312 34.03 9.29 -14.80
N ASP A 313 33.33 9.25 -13.67
CA ASP A 313 32.28 10.20 -13.34
C ASP A 313 32.56 10.86 -11.99
N VAL A 314 33.17 12.04 -12.04
CA VAL A 314 33.60 12.77 -10.85
C VAL A 314 32.42 13.26 -9.99
N LYS A 315 31.21 13.31 -10.57
CA LYS A 315 29.99 13.85 -9.93
C LYS A 315 29.06 12.77 -9.37
N ALA A 316 29.35 11.48 -9.59
CA ALA A 316 28.49 10.37 -9.18
C ALA A 316 28.16 10.40 -7.67
N GLY A 317 29.18 10.56 -6.81
CA GLY A 317 28.98 10.64 -5.36
C GLY A 317 28.08 11.80 -4.96
N LEU A 318 28.27 12.97 -5.59
CA LEU A 318 27.47 14.17 -5.31
C LEU A 318 26.02 13.99 -5.73
N ARG A 319 25.76 13.42 -6.92
CA ARG A 319 24.40 13.10 -7.37
C ARG A 319 23.69 12.12 -6.44
N ASN A 320 24.38 11.05 -6.01
CA ASN A 320 23.81 10.06 -5.10
C ASN A 320 23.44 10.70 -3.76
N LEU A 321 24.31 11.55 -3.21
CA LEU A 321 24.04 12.24 -1.96
C LEU A 321 22.93 13.29 -2.12
N VAL A 322 22.87 14.02 -3.24
CA VAL A 322 21.76 14.95 -3.53
C VAL A 322 20.43 14.21 -3.60
N ALA A 323 20.38 13.06 -4.28
CA ALA A 323 19.18 12.23 -4.34
C ALA A 323 18.75 11.74 -2.94
N GLN A 324 19.70 11.21 -2.15
CA GLN A 324 19.44 10.76 -0.78
C GLN A 324 18.98 11.90 0.14
N ALA A 325 19.62 13.06 0.03
CA ALA A 325 19.26 14.26 0.79
C ALA A 325 17.87 14.77 0.40
N GLY A 326 17.55 14.76 -0.90
CA GLY A 326 16.22 15.09 -1.42
C GLY A 326 15.12 14.21 -0.85
N LEU A 327 15.33 12.88 -0.83
CA LEU A 327 14.41 11.92 -0.22
C LEU A 327 14.25 12.16 1.29
N THR A 328 15.35 12.47 1.98
CA THR A 328 15.30 12.76 3.42
C THR A 328 14.48 14.02 3.71
N VAL A 329 14.64 15.09 2.91
CA VAL A 329 13.82 16.31 3.04
C VAL A 329 12.36 16.04 2.70
N TYR A 330 12.08 15.22 1.69
CA TYR A 330 10.73 14.84 1.30
C TYR A 330 9.98 14.17 2.45
N GLY A 331 10.61 13.22 3.14
CA GLY A 331 10.05 12.56 4.33
C GLY A 331 10.15 13.36 5.64
N ALA A 332 10.84 14.50 5.67
CA ALA A 332 11.02 15.27 6.90
C ALA A 332 9.80 16.13 7.23
N ARG A 333 9.45 16.21 8.51
CA ARG A 333 8.39 17.09 9.04
C ARG A 333 8.99 18.03 10.06
N GLU A 334 8.61 19.30 10.02
CA GLU A 334 9.04 20.25 11.04
C GLU A 334 8.06 20.27 12.21
N GLY A 335 8.59 20.31 13.44
CA GLY A 335 7.80 20.38 14.65
C GLY A 335 8.60 20.00 15.90
N THR A 336 7.89 19.51 16.91
CA THR A 336 8.45 19.22 18.24
C THR A 336 8.19 17.80 18.70
N ARG A 337 7.70 16.91 17.82
CA ARG A 337 7.44 15.50 18.13
C ARG A 337 8.62 14.63 17.76
N ASP A 338 8.64 13.42 18.32
CA ASP A 338 9.65 12.41 18.01
C ASP A 338 9.79 12.21 16.50
N GLY A 339 11.03 12.23 16.00
CA GLY A 339 11.36 12.14 14.57
C GLY A 339 11.13 13.41 13.75
N GLN A 340 10.49 14.46 14.29
CA GLN A 340 10.34 15.74 13.61
C GLN A 340 11.60 16.59 13.72
N TYR A 341 11.74 17.59 12.86
CA TYR A 341 12.88 18.49 12.81
C TYR A 341 12.52 19.91 13.29
N PRO A 342 13.45 20.69 13.84
CA PRO A 342 13.20 22.07 14.24
C PRO A 342 12.67 22.93 13.09
N ALA A 343 11.80 23.90 13.39
CA ALA A 343 11.27 24.80 12.38
C ALA A 343 12.38 25.56 11.62
N GLY A 344 12.28 25.61 10.29
CA GLY A 344 13.26 26.20 9.39
C GLY A 344 14.42 25.27 8.95
N SER A 345 14.56 24.10 9.57
CA SER A 345 15.61 23.13 9.24
C SER A 345 15.48 22.57 7.82
N LYS A 346 14.25 22.29 7.33
CA LYS A 346 14.02 21.79 5.97
C LYS A 346 14.44 22.82 4.93
N ALA A 347 14.07 24.08 5.15
CA ALA A 347 14.44 25.17 4.24
C ALA A 347 15.97 25.36 4.19
N PHE A 348 16.63 25.34 5.34
CA PHE A 348 18.09 25.43 5.42
C PHE A 348 18.77 24.26 4.70
N PHE A 349 18.30 23.02 4.93
CA PHE A 349 18.91 21.85 4.32
C PHE A 349 18.66 21.79 2.81
N SER A 350 17.44 22.12 2.36
CA SER A 350 17.11 22.27 0.93
C SER A 350 18.00 23.27 0.22
N ALA A 351 18.39 24.36 0.88
CA ALA A 351 19.33 25.32 0.33
C ALA A 351 20.75 24.74 0.15
N GLN A 352 21.19 23.80 1.00
CA GLN A 352 22.46 23.11 0.78
C GLN A 352 22.38 22.09 -0.36
N ILE A 353 21.24 21.40 -0.49
CA ILE A 353 20.97 20.51 -1.63
C ILE A 353 21.05 21.31 -2.94
N ALA A 354 20.40 22.49 -3.00
CA ALA A 354 20.43 23.34 -4.19
C ALA A 354 21.85 23.81 -4.57
N LYS A 355 22.72 24.11 -3.60
CA LYS A 355 24.13 24.44 -3.86
C LYS A 355 24.91 23.26 -4.43
N ALA A 356 24.67 22.06 -3.91
CA ALA A 356 25.27 20.84 -4.45
C ALA A 356 24.77 20.55 -5.88
N GLN A 357 23.48 20.75 -6.13
CA GLN A 357 22.88 20.63 -7.47
C GLN A 357 23.51 21.61 -8.47
N ALA A 358 23.76 22.87 -8.07
CA ALA A 358 24.42 23.84 -8.93
C ALA A 358 25.83 23.39 -9.37
N VAL A 359 26.58 22.67 -8.53
CA VAL A 359 27.89 22.09 -8.87
C VAL A 359 27.74 20.87 -9.79
N ILE A 360 26.65 20.12 -9.68
CA ILE A 360 26.33 19.04 -10.62
C ILE A 360 26.03 19.62 -12.01
N ASP A 361 25.25 20.70 -12.07
CA ASP A 361 24.79 21.32 -13.31
C ASP A 361 25.90 22.11 -14.04
N ASP A 362 26.92 22.59 -13.32
CA ASP A 362 28.09 23.25 -13.89
C ASP A 362 28.98 22.27 -14.67
N GLN A 363 28.95 22.33 -16.00
CA GLN A 363 29.72 21.46 -16.88
C GLN A 363 31.24 21.55 -16.65
N ASP A 364 31.72 22.68 -16.13
CA ASP A 364 33.15 22.97 -15.92
C ASP A 364 33.62 22.72 -14.48
N ALA A 365 32.76 22.17 -13.61
CA ALA A 365 33.09 21.92 -12.21
C ALA A 365 34.30 20.97 -12.08
N THR A 366 35.36 21.47 -11.44
CA THR A 366 36.59 20.71 -11.18
C THR A 366 36.37 19.61 -10.13
N PRO A 367 37.18 18.52 -10.14
CA PRO A 367 37.12 17.48 -9.11
C PRO A 367 37.23 18.03 -7.68
N ALA A 368 38.03 19.07 -7.45
CA ALA A 368 38.15 19.72 -6.15
C ALA A 368 36.86 20.45 -5.72
N GLN A 369 36.18 21.14 -6.65
CA GLN A 369 34.89 21.77 -6.38
C GLN A 369 33.81 20.72 -6.08
N VAL A 370 33.77 19.63 -6.83
CA VAL A 370 32.82 18.52 -6.60
C VAL A 370 33.08 17.86 -5.25
N LYS A 371 34.36 17.63 -4.88
CA LYS A 371 34.70 17.14 -3.55
C LYS A 371 34.25 18.12 -2.45
N ALA A 372 34.56 19.40 -2.58
CA ALA A 372 34.14 20.41 -1.59
C ALA A 372 32.61 20.44 -1.41
N ALA A 373 31.86 20.34 -2.52
CA ALA A 373 30.39 20.32 -2.49
C ALA A 373 29.82 19.05 -1.83
N LEU A 374 30.40 17.87 -2.11
CA LEU A 374 29.99 16.61 -1.49
C LEU A 374 30.22 16.63 0.02
N GLN A 375 31.39 17.08 0.48
CA GLN A 375 31.66 17.19 1.92
C GLN A 375 30.68 18.16 2.60
N ALA A 376 30.48 19.33 2.00
CA ALA A 376 29.59 20.34 2.57
C ALA A 376 28.13 19.83 2.66
N LEU A 377 27.66 19.11 1.64
CA LEU A 377 26.33 18.49 1.68
C LEU A 377 26.29 17.34 2.69
N TYR A 378 27.33 16.51 2.80
CA TYR A 378 27.40 15.40 3.74
C TYR A 378 27.36 15.90 5.19
N ASP A 379 28.17 16.90 5.52
CA ASP A 379 28.18 17.51 6.84
C ASP A 379 26.82 18.12 7.19
N SER A 380 26.20 18.82 6.22
CA SER A 380 24.85 19.36 6.35
C SER A 380 23.79 18.26 6.53
N TYR A 381 23.93 17.15 5.82
CA TYR A 381 23.04 15.99 5.93
C TYR A 381 23.14 15.33 7.31
N GLN A 382 24.34 15.14 7.85
CA GLN A 382 24.54 14.62 9.21
C GLN A 382 24.03 15.59 10.27
N ALA A 383 24.27 16.90 10.10
CA ALA A 383 23.72 17.94 10.98
C ALA A 383 22.19 17.95 10.94
N PHE A 384 21.59 17.81 9.76
CA PHE A 384 20.14 17.72 9.62
C PHE A 384 19.61 16.48 10.34
N LYS A 385 20.13 15.29 10.06
CA LYS A 385 19.71 14.03 10.70
C LYS A 385 19.84 14.07 12.23
N SER A 386 20.94 14.60 12.74
CA SER A 386 21.16 14.73 14.19
C SER A 386 20.29 15.78 14.87
N SER A 387 19.69 16.70 14.10
CA SER A 387 18.75 17.69 14.63
C SER A 387 17.33 17.15 14.87
N ALA A 388 17.03 15.92 14.43
CA ALA A 388 15.74 15.29 14.68
C ALA A 388 15.45 15.26 16.19
N VAL A 389 14.23 15.66 16.55
CA VAL A 389 13.71 15.60 17.91
C VAL A 389 13.64 14.13 18.32
N ASN A 390 14.26 13.81 19.45
CA ASN A 390 14.27 12.46 20.01
C ASN A 390 13.67 12.49 21.42
N LEU A 391 12.51 11.89 21.60
CA LEU A 391 11.81 11.77 22.88
C LEU A 391 12.21 10.49 23.66
N ASN A 392 13.07 9.65 23.09
CA ASN A 392 13.64 8.50 23.80
C ASN A 392 14.61 8.97 24.89
N VAL A 393 14.15 8.99 26.14
CA VAL A 393 14.94 9.38 27.30
C VAL A 393 15.98 8.32 27.70
N ALA A 394 15.93 7.13 27.08
CA ALA A 394 16.93 6.07 27.20
C ALA A 394 18.00 6.11 26.08
N ALA A 395 17.91 7.04 25.12
CA ALA A 395 18.85 7.10 23.99
C ALA A 395 20.32 7.20 24.45
N GLY A 396 21.18 6.34 23.89
CA GLY A 396 22.61 6.27 24.21
C GLY A 396 22.93 5.68 25.60
N ARG A 397 21.94 5.16 26.34
CA ARG A 397 22.14 4.46 27.61
C ARG A 397 22.39 2.97 27.37
N PRO A 398 23.26 2.30 28.16
CA PRO A 398 23.47 0.87 28.04
C PRO A 398 22.25 0.09 28.53
N LEU A 399 21.91 -0.97 27.81
CA LEU A 399 20.92 -1.97 28.23
C LEU A 399 21.61 -3.05 29.07
N VAL A 400 20.97 -3.48 30.15
CA VAL A 400 21.40 -4.62 30.98
C VAL A 400 20.38 -5.73 30.81
N THR A 401 20.78 -6.83 30.18
CA THR A 401 19.94 -8.01 29.96
C THR A 401 20.40 -9.16 30.85
N GLY A 402 19.44 -9.82 31.51
CA GLY A 402 19.64 -11.02 32.30
C GLY A 402 18.46 -11.99 32.14
N PRO A 403 18.50 -13.15 32.82
CA PRO A 403 17.37 -14.08 32.80
C PRO A 403 16.08 -13.38 33.26
N GLY A 404 15.08 -13.40 32.39
CA GLY A 404 13.74 -12.86 32.62
C GLY A 404 13.61 -11.33 32.62
N SER A 405 14.65 -10.57 32.27
CA SER A 405 14.51 -9.11 32.15
C SER A 405 15.57 -8.41 31.31
N THR A 406 15.16 -7.30 30.70
CA THR A 406 16.05 -6.30 30.09
C THR A 406 15.72 -4.93 30.66
N GLN A 407 16.73 -4.20 31.14
CA GLN A 407 16.54 -2.94 31.85
C GLN A 407 17.50 -1.82 31.43
N VAL A 408 17.11 -0.58 31.74
CA VAL A 408 17.89 0.63 31.51
C VAL A 408 17.80 1.59 32.71
N ASP A 409 18.94 2.17 33.12
CA ASP A 409 18.99 3.32 34.05
C ASP A 409 19.01 4.63 33.25
N LEU A 410 17.99 5.44 33.45
CA LEU A 410 17.83 6.75 32.80
C LEU A 410 18.78 7.81 33.39
N GLY A 411 19.42 7.52 34.52
CA GLY A 411 20.41 8.34 35.22
C GLY A 411 19.81 9.31 36.24
N LYS A 412 18.53 9.67 36.09
CA LYS A 412 17.78 10.52 37.03
C LYS A 412 16.28 10.19 36.99
N PRO A 413 15.53 10.44 38.09
CA PRO A 413 14.07 10.40 38.05
C PRO A 413 13.49 11.40 37.05
N GLN A 414 12.62 10.94 36.16
CA GLN A 414 11.93 11.78 35.16
C GLN A 414 10.60 11.12 34.71
N PRO A 415 9.66 11.89 34.14
CA PRO A 415 8.41 11.35 33.64
C PRO A 415 8.60 10.39 32.46
N VAL A 416 7.84 9.30 32.44
CA VAL A 416 7.76 8.31 31.36
C VAL A 416 6.33 7.75 31.25
N ASN A 417 5.92 7.38 30.04
CA ASN A 417 4.57 6.86 29.76
C ASN A 417 4.47 5.94 28.52
N ASP A 418 5.59 5.62 27.88
CA ASP A 418 5.63 4.79 26.68
C ASP A 418 6.93 3.97 26.66
N VAL A 419 6.80 2.69 26.36
CA VAL A 419 7.93 1.80 26.08
C VAL A 419 7.72 1.14 24.72
N TYR A 420 8.72 1.25 23.87
CA TYR A 420 8.81 0.52 22.60
C TYR A 420 9.93 -0.50 22.70
N VAL A 421 9.67 -1.71 22.23
CA VAL A 421 10.65 -2.78 22.15
C VAL A 421 10.70 -3.33 20.73
N GLN A 422 11.91 -3.44 20.19
CA GLN A 422 12.19 -4.23 18.99
C GLN A 422 12.74 -5.58 19.43
N TRP A 423 12.00 -6.65 19.12
CA TRP A 423 12.43 -7.99 19.47
C TRP A 423 13.39 -8.57 18.43
N GLY A 424 14.25 -9.49 18.86
CA GLY A 424 15.09 -10.33 18.02
C GLY A 424 14.40 -11.63 17.60
N GLN A 425 15.19 -12.69 17.40
CA GLN A 425 14.67 -14.01 17.03
C GLN A 425 13.94 -14.68 18.19
N THR A 426 14.49 -14.59 19.41
CA THR A 426 13.81 -15.00 20.63
C THR A 426 13.04 -13.81 21.20
N PHE A 427 11.75 -13.96 21.47
CA PHE A 427 10.89 -12.88 21.94
C PHE A 427 9.88 -13.37 22.99
N SER A 428 9.14 -12.46 23.63
CA SER A 428 8.14 -12.81 24.64
C SER A 428 6.71 -12.47 24.18
N HIS A 429 5.83 -13.46 24.23
CA HIS A 429 4.38 -13.29 24.00
C HIS A 429 3.67 -12.63 25.17
N ASP A 430 4.29 -12.59 26.35
CA ASP A 430 3.79 -11.90 27.54
C ASP A 430 4.96 -11.25 28.28
N TYR A 431 4.91 -9.93 28.43
CA TYR A 431 5.89 -9.18 29.20
C TYR A 431 5.25 -8.01 29.95
N GLN A 432 5.87 -7.66 31.06
CA GLN A 432 5.49 -6.50 31.86
C GLN A 432 6.49 -5.37 31.69
N VAL A 433 6.00 -4.14 31.63
CA VAL A 433 6.81 -2.93 31.80
C VAL A 433 6.78 -2.54 33.27
N GLN A 434 7.95 -2.46 33.87
CA GLN A 434 8.11 -2.10 35.27
C GLN A 434 9.02 -0.88 35.43
N THR A 435 8.70 -0.04 36.41
CA THR A 435 9.46 1.17 36.73
C THR A 435 9.96 1.16 38.18
N SER A 436 11.06 1.86 38.43
CA SER A 436 11.65 2.02 39.76
C SER A 436 12.37 3.36 39.91
N LEU A 437 12.42 3.89 41.14
CA LEU A 437 13.23 5.04 41.51
C LEU A 437 14.62 4.66 42.04
N ASP A 438 14.76 3.45 42.61
CA ASP A 438 15.96 2.99 43.32
C ASP A 438 16.65 1.78 42.65
N GLY A 439 16.02 1.17 41.64
CA GLY A 439 16.53 0.00 40.92
C GLY A 439 16.30 -1.34 41.63
N SER A 440 15.64 -1.34 42.79
CA SER A 440 15.40 -2.51 43.64
C SER A 440 13.91 -2.77 43.91
N THR A 441 13.11 -1.72 44.07
CA THR A 441 11.65 -1.78 44.25
C THR A 441 10.97 -1.50 42.94
N TRP A 442 10.22 -2.46 42.40
CA TRP A 442 9.64 -2.39 41.06
C TRP A 442 8.12 -2.32 41.11
N THR A 443 7.53 -1.48 40.25
CA THR A 443 6.07 -1.38 40.06
C THR A 443 5.73 -1.66 38.60
N THR A 444 4.82 -2.60 38.34
CA THR A 444 4.26 -2.83 37.00
C THR A 444 3.36 -1.67 36.60
N VAL A 445 3.62 -1.12 35.42
CA VAL A 445 2.87 0.02 34.87
C VAL A 445 2.13 -0.34 33.58
N GLY A 446 2.49 -1.43 32.92
CA GLY A 446 1.80 -1.95 31.74
C GLY A 446 2.18 -3.40 31.43
N GLU A 447 1.37 -4.06 30.62
CA GLU A 447 1.53 -5.44 30.18
C GLU A 447 1.25 -5.53 28.68
N SER A 448 2.04 -6.31 27.95
CA SER A 448 1.90 -6.46 26.50
C SER A 448 2.50 -7.77 26.00
N GLY A 449 2.29 -8.08 24.73
CA GLY A 449 2.81 -9.27 24.07
C GLY A 449 3.29 -9.00 22.65
N ALA A 450 4.40 -9.61 22.27
CA ALA A 450 4.80 -9.70 20.85
C ALA A 450 4.11 -10.87 20.17
N THR A 451 3.80 -10.71 18.88
CA THR A 451 3.12 -11.74 18.09
C THR A 451 4.09 -12.62 17.33
N ASP A 452 5.23 -12.06 16.89
CA ASP A 452 6.16 -12.71 15.96
C ASP A 452 7.63 -12.36 16.23
N SER A 453 8.53 -13.20 15.73
CA SER A 453 9.98 -12.95 15.77
C SER A 453 10.33 -11.72 14.95
N GLY A 454 11.20 -10.85 15.48
CA GLY A 454 11.56 -9.59 14.80
C GLY A 454 10.44 -8.54 14.80
N SER A 455 9.32 -8.79 15.47
CA SER A 455 8.25 -7.78 15.60
C SER A 455 8.62 -6.69 16.59
N ALA A 456 7.92 -5.56 16.48
CA ALA A 456 7.95 -4.49 17.46
C ALA A 456 6.69 -4.52 18.31
N SER A 457 6.81 -4.10 19.57
CA SER A 457 5.67 -3.95 20.47
C SER A 457 5.74 -2.64 21.23
N ARG A 458 4.57 -2.09 21.55
CA ARG A 458 4.43 -0.83 22.27
C ARG A 458 3.55 -1.02 23.49
N THR A 459 3.99 -0.45 24.60
CA THR A 459 3.27 -0.47 25.87
C THR A 459 3.13 0.96 26.38
N ASP A 460 1.93 1.51 26.22
CA ASP A 460 1.55 2.80 26.79
C ASP A 460 1.01 2.61 28.23
N PHE A 461 1.17 3.64 29.07
CA PHE A 461 0.69 3.65 30.45
C PHE A 461 0.53 5.08 31.00
N PRO A 462 -0.14 5.29 32.14
CA PRO A 462 -0.21 6.61 32.76
C PRO A 462 1.18 7.21 33.05
N VAL A 463 1.32 8.53 33.01
CA VAL A 463 2.60 9.19 33.31
C VAL A 463 3.05 8.85 34.74
N VAL A 464 4.22 8.22 34.85
CA VAL A 464 4.89 7.92 36.12
C VAL A 464 6.28 8.54 36.15
N THR A 465 6.81 8.82 37.35
CA THR A 465 8.21 9.23 37.51
C THR A 465 9.07 7.99 37.70
N ALA A 466 10.05 7.77 36.81
CA ALA A 466 10.94 6.63 36.86
C ALA A 466 12.40 7.06 36.69
N ARG A 467 13.32 6.30 37.32
CA ARG A 467 14.75 6.35 37.02
C ARG A 467 15.20 5.08 36.29
N HIS A 468 14.65 3.93 36.68
CA HIS A 468 14.91 2.65 36.05
C HIS A 468 13.65 2.14 35.38
N VAL A 469 13.80 1.58 34.19
CA VAL A 469 12.72 0.91 33.45
C VAL A 469 13.21 -0.46 33.04
N ARG A 470 12.37 -1.49 33.22
CA ARG A 470 12.68 -2.83 32.75
C ARG A 470 11.48 -3.49 32.07
N LEU A 471 11.79 -4.31 31.07
CA LEU A 471 10.93 -5.38 30.59
C LEU A 471 11.14 -6.59 31.50
N SER A 472 10.06 -7.18 32.01
CA SER A 472 10.07 -8.43 32.78
C SER A 472 9.29 -9.49 32.00
N TYR A 473 9.90 -10.63 31.75
CA TYR A 473 9.33 -11.72 30.95
C TYR A 473 9.81 -13.09 31.45
N ALA A 474 9.15 -14.18 31.04
CA ALA A 474 9.57 -15.53 31.40
C ALA A 474 10.77 -15.98 30.53
N GLY A 475 11.76 -16.65 31.12
CA GLY A 475 12.88 -17.23 30.37
C GLY A 475 13.86 -16.19 29.81
N SER A 476 14.26 -16.33 28.55
CA SER A 476 15.21 -15.45 27.86
C SER A 476 14.57 -14.90 26.59
N ALA A 477 14.82 -13.63 26.29
CA ALA A 477 14.41 -12.98 25.05
C ALA A 477 15.51 -12.04 24.53
N ASP A 478 15.54 -11.85 23.22
CA ASP A 478 16.47 -10.98 22.52
C ASP A 478 15.82 -9.62 22.33
N VAL A 479 16.36 -8.59 23.00
CA VAL A 479 15.91 -7.20 22.84
C VAL A 479 16.92 -6.47 21.96
N ALA A 480 16.53 -6.22 20.71
CA ALA A 480 17.36 -5.54 19.72
C ALA A 480 17.38 -4.01 19.95
N ASP A 481 16.27 -3.45 20.41
CA ASP A 481 16.16 -2.05 20.82
C ASP A 481 15.12 -1.89 21.93
N LEU A 482 15.38 -0.96 22.86
CA LEU A 482 14.48 -0.58 23.94
C LEU A 482 14.44 0.94 24.05
N GLN A 483 13.29 1.51 23.72
CA GLN A 483 13.07 2.94 23.81
C GLN A 483 12.09 3.25 24.94
N VAL A 484 12.42 4.26 25.74
CA VAL A 484 11.58 4.75 26.85
C VAL A 484 11.27 6.20 26.55
N ARG A 485 10.00 6.58 26.48
CA ARG A 485 9.61 7.95 26.09
C ARG A 485 8.77 8.64 27.14
N ASN A 486 8.82 9.97 27.08
CA ASN A 486 7.88 10.88 27.71
C ASN A 486 7.02 11.52 26.61
N LYS A 487 5.97 10.82 26.18
CA LYS A 487 5.00 11.34 25.22
C LYS A 487 4.22 12.49 25.82
N ARG A 488 3.89 13.45 24.95
CA ARG A 488 2.94 14.51 25.26
C ARG A 488 1.55 13.93 25.48
N VAL A 489 0.88 14.38 26.55
CA VAL A 489 -0.51 14.04 26.85
C VAL A 489 -1.38 15.24 26.50
N VAL A 490 -2.41 15.02 25.67
CA VAL A 490 -3.39 16.05 25.27
C VAL A 490 -4.77 15.60 25.71
N THR A 491 -5.51 16.50 26.34
CA THR A 491 -6.92 16.28 26.71
C THR A 491 -7.82 17.03 25.72
N PRO A 492 -8.67 16.33 24.95
CA PRO A 492 -9.59 16.98 24.03
C PRO A 492 -10.64 17.81 24.77
N LYS A 493 -11.26 18.78 24.08
CA LYS A 493 -12.38 19.57 24.62
C LYS A 493 -13.60 19.44 23.70
N PRO A 494 -14.31 18.29 23.76
CA PRO A 494 -15.41 18.03 22.85
C PRO A 494 -16.50 19.08 22.98
N GLN A 495 -16.93 19.63 21.86
CA GLN A 495 -18.01 20.60 21.81
C GLN A 495 -18.95 20.33 20.64
N LEU A 496 -20.24 20.57 20.87
CA LEU A 496 -21.24 20.51 19.82
C LEU A 496 -21.13 21.76 18.95
N ILE A 497 -20.90 21.56 17.66
CA ILE A 497 -20.75 22.63 16.69
C ILE A 497 -22.12 23.01 16.14
N LYS A 498 -22.39 24.31 16.13
CA LYS A 498 -23.51 24.89 15.39
C LYS A 498 -23.07 25.13 13.95
N THR A 499 -23.45 24.22 13.05
CA THR A 499 -23.17 24.36 11.62
C THR A 499 -24.11 25.36 10.97
N LYS A 500 -23.65 26.00 9.90
CA LYS A 500 -24.45 26.86 9.04
C LYS A 500 -25.14 26.06 7.94
N TYR A 501 -24.44 25.06 7.40
CA TYR A 501 -24.96 24.22 6.32
C TYR A 501 -25.45 22.86 6.84
N PRO A 502 -26.38 22.22 6.11
CA PRO A 502 -26.84 20.89 6.47
C PRO A 502 -25.70 19.88 6.44
N THR A 503 -25.43 19.25 7.59
CA THR A 503 -24.60 18.06 7.71
C THR A 503 -25.49 16.83 7.81
N VAL A 504 -24.98 15.62 7.54
CA VAL A 504 -25.68 14.34 7.78
C VAL A 504 -25.82 13.99 9.28
N ASP A 505 -25.09 14.76 10.09
CA ASP A 505 -24.70 14.60 11.49
C ASP A 505 -24.88 15.72 12.51
N PRO A 506 -25.19 15.54 13.81
CA PRO A 506 -24.64 16.46 14.81
C PRO A 506 -23.11 16.48 14.69
N VAL A 507 -22.49 17.65 14.68
CA VAL A 507 -21.03 17.76 14.56
C VAL A 507 -20.42 17.97 15.94
N ILE A 508 -19.54 17.06 16.35
CA ILE A 508 -18.75 17.19 17.58
C ILE A 508 -17.31 17.41 17.17
N ALA A 509 -16.68 18.42 17.76
CA ALA A 509 -15.29 18.75 17.54
C ALA A 509 -14.53 18.64 18.85
N ASP A 510 -13.45 17.86 18.86
CA ASP A 510 -12.51 17.78 19.98
C ASP A 510 -11.57 18.99 19.99
N PHE A 511 -11.29 19.51 18.79
CA PHE A 511 -10.41 20.65 18.55
C PHE A 511 -11.03 21.58 17.52
N VAL A 512 -10.77 22.88 17.65
CA VAL A 512 -11.15 23.89 16.66
C VAL A 512 -9.89 24.61 16.21
N ALA A 513 -9.67 24.71 14.90
CA ALA A 513 -8.39 25.21 14.36
C ALA A 513 -8.16 26.73 14.59
N THR A 514 -9.21 27.53 14.76
CA THR A 514 -9.08 28.99 14.92
C THR A 514 -8.37 29.40 16.22
N PRO A 515 -8.60 28.76 17.39
CA PRO A 515 -7.74 28.90 18.58
C PRO A 515 -6.25 28.61 18.36
N TYR A 516 -5.89 27.76 17.39
CA TYR A 516 -4.49 27.48 17.03
C TYR A 516 -3.89 28.55 16.12
N GLY A 517 -4.68 29.55 15.70
CA GLY A 517 -4.26 30.64 14.84
C GLY A 517 -4.65 30.50 13.38
N ALA A 518 -5.50 29.53 13.02
CA ALA A 518 -6.02 29.42 11.65
C ALA A 518 -6.88 30.66 11.33
N ASP A 519 -6.60 31.30 10.20
CA ASP A 519 -7.21 32.57 9.82
C ASP A 519 -8.36 32.34 8.83
N PRO A 520 -9.63 32.49 9.27
CA PRO A 520 -10.81 32.26 8.43
C PRO A 520 -11.04 33.36 7.37
N SER A 521 -10.20 34.40 7.31
CA SER A 521 -10.28 35.42 6.26
C SER A 521 -9.45 35.06 5.01
N GLY A 522 -8.50 34.14 5.12
CA GLY A 522 -7.56 33.77 4.07
C GLY A 522 -6.38 34.74 3.92
N GLY A 523 -6.30 35.77 4.77
CA GLY A 523 -5.22 36.76 4.74
C GLY A 523 -3.87 36.19 5.19
N LYS A 524 -3.87 35.32 6.21
CA LYS A 524 -2.68 34.63 6.71
C LYS A 524 -2.69 33.15 6.34
N ASP A 525 -1.48 32.61 6.19
CA ASP A 525 -1.28 31.18 6.04
C ASP A 525 -1.72 30.42 7.30
N SER A 526 -2.65 29.48 7.13
CA SER A 526 -3.25 28.66 8.16
C SER A 526 -2.64 27.26 8.28
N THR A 527 -1.68 26.90 7.40
CA THR A 527 -1.12 25.54 7.31
C THR A 527 -0.62 25.03 8.66
N LYS A 528 0.26 25.79 9.32
CA LYS A 528 0.85 25.39 10.62
C LYS A 528 -0.17 25.32 11.75
N ALA A 529 -1.18 26.19 11.73
CA ALA A 529 -2.22 26.21 12.76
C ALA A 529 -3.16 25.00 12.63
N ILE A 530 -3.56 24.67 11.40
CA ILE A 530 -4.36 23.46 11.12
C ILE A 530 -3.56 22.21 11.49
N GLN A 531 -2.28 22.14 11.08
CA GLN A 531 -1.41 21.02 11.39
C GLN A 531 -1.20 20.84 12.89
N ALA A 532 -1.04 21.93 13.65
CA ALA A 532 -0.92 21.86 15.11
C ALA A 532 -2.17 21.29 15.78
N ALA A 533 -3.37 21.66 15.31
CA ALA A 533 -4.62 21.10 15.82
C ALA A 533 -4.77 19.60 15.48
N LEU A 534 -4.39 19.19 14.26
CA LEU A 534 -4.38 17.78 13.85
C LEU A 534 -3.39 16.94 14.65
N TYR A 535 -2.23 17.51 14.94
CA TYR A 535 -1.27 16.82 15.77
C TYR A 535 -1.70 16.73 17.25
N ASP A 536 -2.42 17.71 17.78
CA ASP A 536 -3.03 17.61 19.11
C ASP A 536 -4.15 16.56 19.13
N CYS A 537 -4.91 16.43 18.05
CA CYS A 537 -5.85 15.32 17.84
C CYS A 537 -5.14 13.97 17.87
N TYR A 538 -4.02 13.82 17.16
CA TYR A 538 -3.25 12.59 17.17
C TYR A 538 -2.70 12.26 18.55
N ASP A 539 -2.14 13.24 19.27
CA ASP A 539 -1.63 13.05 20.64
C ASP A 539 -2.77 12.69 21.63
N ALA A 540 -4.00 13.14 21.39
CA ALA A 540 -5.19 12.78 22.18
C ALA A 540 -5.74 11.37 21.86
N GLY A 541 -5.17 10.66 20.88
CA GLY A 541 -5.59 9.33 20.47
C GLY A 541 -6.52 9.32 19.25
N GLY A 542 -6.89 10.47 18.69
CA GLY A 542 -7.82 10.61 17.57
C GLY A 542 -8.95 11.61 17.89
N GLY A 543 -9.88 11.78 16.96
CA GLY A 543 -11.00 12.70 17.11
C GLY A 543 -11.23 13.59 15.89
N THR A 544 -12.01 14.66 16.08
CA THR A 544 -12.38 15.58 15.01
C THR A 544 -11.81 16.98 15.25
N VAL A 545 -11.07 17.49 14.26
CA VAL A 545 -10.63 18.89 14.17
C VAL A 545 -11.61 19.66 13.28
N TRP A 546 -12.22 20.70 13.85
CA TRP A 546 -13.19 21.53 13.14
C TRP A 546 -12.59 22.81 12.56
N LEU A 547 -12.88 23.06 11.29
CA LEU A 547 -12.70 24.34 10.62
C LEU A 547 -14.07 24.99 10.40
N PRO A 548 -14.39 26.10 11.07
CA PRO A 548 -15.61 26.86 10.82
C PRO A 548 -15.76 27.31 9.35
N GLU A 549 -16.95 27.81 8.99
CA GLU A 549 -17.11 28.57 7.75
C GLU A 549 -16.05 29.70 7.70
N GLY A 550 -15.38 29.81 6.55
CA GLY A 550 -14.28 30.75 6.37
C GLY A 550 -13.47 30.40 5.14
N THR A 551 -12.56 31.29 4.76
CA THR A 551 -11.54 31.04 3.74
C THR A 551 -10.20 30.87 4.43
N TYR A 552 -9.47 29.80 4.16
CA TYR A 552 -8.21 29.47 4.80
C TYR A 552 -7.13 29.30 3.75
N ARG A 553 -6.08 30.12 3.79
CA ARG A 553 -4.93 29.98 2.88
C ARG A 553 -3.99 28.90 3.39
N VAL A 554 -3.65 27.94 2.54
CA VAL A 554 -2.73 26.83 2.82
C VAL A 554 -1.62 26.86 1.78
N THR A 555 -0.36 26.76 2.23
CA THR A 555 0.83 26.93 1.38
C THR A 555 1.73 25.69 1.31
N ASP A 556 1.42 24.66 2.10
CA ASP A 556 2.11 23.37 2.11
C ASP A 556 1.12 22.25 2.47
N THR A 557 1.58 21.00 2.41
CA THR A 557 0.80 19.79 2.73
C THR A 557 0.23 19.85 4.15
N VAL A 558 -1.06 19.56 4.29
CA VAL A 558 -1.69 19.28 5.59
C VAL A 558 -1.82 17.76 5.75
N GLU A 559 -1.04 17.20 6.67
CA GLU A 559 -1.08 15.79 7.04
C GLU A 559 -2.18 15.56 8.09
N VAL A 560 -3.11 14.65 7.80
CA VAL A 560 -4.21 14.23 8.68
C VAL A 560 -3.86 12.86 9.25
N PRO A 561 -3.32 12.79 10.49
CA PRO A 561 -2.82 11.54 11.07
C PRO A 561 -3.91 10.51 11.30
N ALA A 562 -3.48 9.26 11.51
CA ALA A 562 -4.38 8.16 11.79
C ALA A 562 -5.39 8.49 12.91
N PHE A 563 -6.64 8.04 12.73
CA PHE A 563 -7.79 8.27 13.63
C PHE A 563 -8.21 9.74 13.82
N CYS A 564 -7.65 10.70 13.06
CA CYS A 564 -8.07 12.09 13.07
C CYS A 564 -8.95 12.42 11.85
N THR A 565 -9.98 13.23 12.07
CA THR A 565 -10.80 13.78 10.99
C THR A 565 -10.66 15.30 10.93
N LEU A 566 -10.27 15.84 9.77
CA LEU A 566 -10.40 17.26 9.48
C LEU A 566 -11.80 17.52 8.89
N ARG A 567 -12.61 18.32 9.58
CA ARG A 567 -14.01 18.55 9.19
C ARG A 567 -14.33 20.04 9.05
N GLY A 568 -14.98 20.42 7.95
CA GLY A 568 -15.49 21.78 7.74
C GLY A 568 -17.01 21.88 7.58
N ASP A 569 -17.47 23.13 7.46
CA ASP A 569 -18.87 23.52 7.25
C ASP A 569 -19.14 23.75 5.76
N ARG A 570 -19.08 22.70 4.93
CA ARG A 570 -19.29 22.82 3.48
C ARG A 570 -20.76 23.09 3.13
N ARG A 571 -20.98 24.02 2.20
CA ARG A 571 -22.22 24.08 1.43
C ARG A 571 -22.14 23.13 0.25
N ASP A 572 -23.11 22.23 0.13
CA ASP A 572 -23.22 21.42 -1.08
C ASP A 572 -23.37 22.31 -2.34
N PRO A 573 -22.55 22.12 -3.39
CA PRO A 573 -22.65 22.96 -4.58
C PRO A 573 -23.97 22.78 -5.33
N ASP A 574 -24.61 21.61 -5.23
CA ASP A 574 -25.87 21.29 -5.90
C ASP A 574 -27.11 21.78 -5.12
N HIS A 575 -26.92 22.33 -3.92
CA HIS A 575 -28.00 22.79 -3.04
C HIS A 575 -27.75 24.16 -2.40
N GLY A 576 -28.70 25.08 -2.57
CA GLY A 576 -28.63 26.43 -2.00
C GLY A 576 -27.69 27.38 -2.78
N GLY A 577 -27.38 28.54 -2.18
CA GLY A 577 -26.51 29.55 -2.78
C GLY A 577 -25.73 30.34 -1.73
N GLY A 578 -24.84 31.24 -2.17
CA GLY A 578 -23.98 32.03 -1.28
C GLY A 578 -22.56 31.48 -1.15
N SER A 579 -21.96 31.61 0.03
CA SER A 579 -20.63 31.06 0.34
C SER A 579 -20.58 29.54 0.11
N TYR A 580 -19.41 29.00 -0.22
CA TYR A 580 -19.18 27.55 -0.29
C TYR A 580 -18.88 26.92 1.08
N GLY A 581 -18.92 27.72 2.15
CA GLY A 581 -18.68 27.25 3.50
C GLY A 581 -17.21 27.34 3.89
N THR A 582 -16.63 26.25 4.38
CA THR A 582 -15.18 26.16 4.63
C THR A 582 -14.43 26.01 3.32
N VAL A 583 -13.77 27.08 2.88
CA VAL A 583 -12.98 27.16 1.64
C VAL A 583 -11.49 27.12 1.96
N ILE A 584 -10.76 26.26 1.27
CA ILE A 584 -9.30 26.16 1.33
C ILE A 584 -8.72 26.76 0.05
N ILE A 585 -7.95 27.84 0.20
CA ILE A 585 -7.15 28.42 -0.88
C ILE A 585 -5.82 27.67 -0.92
N ALA A 586 -5.66 26.79 -1.90
CA ALA A 586 -4.48 25.99 -2.11
C ALA A 586 -3.41 26.81 -2.85
N ASP A 587 -2.66 27.61 -2.10
CA ASP A 587 -1.57 28.46 -2.61
C ASP A 587 -0.24 27.69 -2.57
N LEU A 588 -0.22 26.58 -3.31
CA LEU A 588 0.88 25.63 -3.35
C LEU A 588 1.84 25.96 -4.51
N PRO A 589 3.13 25.57 -4.40
CA PRO A 589 4.01 25.47 -5.56
C PRO A 589 3.43 24.54 -6.64
N SER A 590 3.49 24.95 -7.91
CA SER A 590 3.05 24.13 -9.04
C SER A 590 4.05 23.03 -9.40
N GLY A 591 3.55 21.94 -9.96
CA GLY A 591 4.31 20.81 -10.47
C GLY A 591 3.60 19.48 -10.21
N ASP A 592 3.78 18.50 -11.10
CA ASP A 592 3.22 17.15 -10.93
C ASP A 592 3.75 16.45 -9.67
N THR A 593 4.98 16.78 -9.26
CA THR A 593 5.62 16.30 -8.03
C THR A 593 5.60 17.33 -6.90
N GLY A 594 4.78 18.39 -7.04
CA GLY A 594 4.55 19.39 -6.00
C GLY A 594 3.85 18.80 -4.76
N PRO A 595 3.67 19.59 -3.69
CA PRO A 595 3.00 19.11 -2.49
C PRO A 595 1.56 18.73 -2.79
N VAL A 596 1.12 17.66 -2.14
CA VAL A 596 -0.30 17.30 -2.05
C VAL A 596 -0.95 18.27 -1.07
N LEU A 597 -2.20 18.69 -1.31
CA LEU A 597 -2.87 19.61 -0.38
C LEU A 597 -3.23 18.91 0.94
N PHE A 598 -3.91 17.77 0.88
CA PHE A 598 -4.25 16.95 2.05
C PHE A 598 -3.75 15.53 1.92
N ARG A 599 -2.94 15.10 2.88
CA ARG A 599 -2.43 13.72 3.00
C ARG A 599 -3.14 13.01 4.14
N ILE A 600 -3.78 11.87 3.86
CA ILE A 600 -4.76 11.24 4.75
C ILE A 600 -4.26 9.87 5.19
N GLY A 601 -4.23 9.68 6.51
CA GLY A 601 -3.73 8.47 7.15
C GLY A 601 -4.78 7.40 7.42
N GLY A 602 -4.38 6.45 8.27
CA GLY A 602 -5.16 5.25 8.61
C GLY A 602 -6.40 5.57 9.46
N SER A 603 -7.58 5.10 9.06
CA SER A 603 -8.86 5.42 9.72
C SER A 603 -9.06 6.92 9.94
N ALA A 604 -8.44 7.75 9.10
CA ALA A 604 -8.48 9.20 9.13
C ALA A 604 -9.38 9.71 8.01
N GLY A 605 -9.73 10.99 8.06
CA GLY A 605 -10.47 11.54 6.94
C GLY A 605 -10.49 13.05 6.81
N VAL A 606 -10.80 13.47 5.60
CA VAL A 606 -11.08 14.87 5.28
C VAL A 606 -12.52 14.98 4.81
N MET A 607 -13.26 15.89 5.43
CA MET A 607 -14.66 16.08 5.09
C MET A 607 -15.16 17.51 5.21
N GLY A 608 -16.20 17.83 4.44
CA GLY A 608 -16.86 19.13 4.54
C GLY A 608 -15.98 20.30 4.13
N LEU A 609 -15.13 20.14 3.10
CA LEU A 609 -14.27 21.21 2.59
C LEU A 609 -14.60 21.55 1.13
N THR A 610 -14.42 22.82 0.78
CA THR A 610 -14.32 23.26 -0.62
C THR A 610 -12.88 23.70 -0.91
N THR A 611 -12.27 23.27 -2.01
CA THR A 611 -10.90 23.64 -2.39
C THR A 611 -10.87 24.51 -3.64
N TYR A 612 -9.91 25.44 -3.69
CA TYR A 612 -9.68 26.34 -4.82
C TYR A 612 -8.20 26.68 -4.97
N TYR A 613 -7.68 26.52 -6.18
CA TYR A 613 -6.31 26.88 -6.57
C TYR A 613 -6.32 28.26 -7.24
N PRO A 614 -5.78 29.31 -6.60
CA PRO A 614 -5.91 30.69 -7.08
C PRO A 614 -5.06 30.99 -8.32
N HIS A 615 -4.03 30.17 -8.59
CA HIS A 615 -3.12 30.32 -9.72
C HIS A 615 -3.45 29.40 -10.91
N GLN A 616 -4.55 28.66 -10.83
CA GLN A 616 -4.98 27.78 -11.91
C GLN A 616 -5.50 28.56 -13.13
N ASN A 617 -5.31 28.02 -14.33
CA ASN A 617 -5.72 28.65 -15.58
C ASN A 617 -6.42 27.64 -16.51
N ALA A 618 -7.65 27.91 -16.92
CA ALA A 618 -8.42 26.97 -17.74
C ALA A 618 -7.91 26.79 -19.19
N SER A 619 -7.26 27.80 -19.75
CA SER A 619 -6.72 27.75 -21.13
C SER A 619 -5.34 27.12 -21.21
N THR A 620 -4.59 27.16 -20.10
CA THR A 620 -3.28 26.53 -19.98
C THR A 620 -3.13 26.04 -18.53
N PRO A 621 -3.78 24.92 -18.18
CA PRO A 621 -3.76 24.41 -16.81
C PRO A 621 -2.36 24.28 -16.25
N VAL A 622 -2.21 24.78 -15.03
CA VAL A 622 -1.02 24.68 -14.23
C VAL A 622 -1.03 23.30 -13.56
N PRO A 623 0.02 22.49 -13.76
CA PRO A 623 0.13 21.20 -13.10
C PRO A 623 0.21 21.36 -11.58
N TYR A 624 -0.57 20.54 -10.88
CA TYR A 624 -0.51 20.37 -9.43
C TYR A 624 -0.64 18.89 -9.11
N SER A 625 -0.01 18.46 -8.02
CA SER A 625 -0.26 17.15 -7.45
C SER A 625 -1.71 17.03 -6.92
N TYR A 626 -2.04 15.89 -6.33
CA TYR A 626 -3.36 15.57 -5.82
C TYR A 626 -3.85 16.58 -4.77
N THR A 627 -5.15 16.90 -4.85
CA THR A 627 -5.81 17.71 -3.81
C THR A 627 -6.00 16.89 -2.54
N PHE A 628 -6.41 15.63 -2.68
CA PHE A 628 -6.51 14.69 -1.57
C PHE A 628 -5.73 13.42 -1.90
N GLU A 629 -4.96 12.93 -0.96
CA GLU A 629 -4.17 11.72 -1.10
C GLU A 629 -4.49 10.76 0.06
N ILE A 630 -4.92 9.55 -0.27
CA ILE A 630 -4.91 8.41 0.65
C ILE A 630 -3.63 7.63 0.35
N THR A 631 -2.71 7.64 1.31
CA THR A 631 -1.32 7.21 1.04
C THR A 631 -1.10 5.71 1.08
N GLY A 632 -2.01 4.96 1.71
CA GLY A 632 -1.68 3.63 2.22
C GLY A 632 -0.39 3.68 3.05
N SER A 633 0.47 2.68 2.87
CA SER A 633 1.78 2.59 3.53
C SER A 633 2.89 3.51 2.99
N ALA A 634 2.59 4.46 2.09
CA ALA A 634 3.60 5.38 1.55
C ALA A 634 4.09 6.42 2.57
N TRP A 635 3.27 6.74 3.57
CA TRP A 635 3.55 7.69 4.64
C TRP A 635 3.49 6.97 5.98
N ALA A 636 4.46 7.18 6.87
CA ALA A 636 4.51 6.59 8.22
C ALA A 636 4.29 5.05 8.28
N SER A 637 4.59 4.39 7.15
CA SER A 637 4.34 2.99 6.75
C SER A 637 3.15 2.27 7.38
N ASP A 638 3.27 1.86 8.64
CA ASP A 638 2.40 0.84 9.22
C ASP A 638 1.14 1.45 9.86
N GLU A 639 1.19 2.75 10.21
CA GLU A 639 0.08 3.49 10.83
C GLU A 639 -0.94 4.07 9.83
N ASN A 640 -0.80 3.85 8.53
CA ASN A 640 -1.65 4.50 7.50
C ASN A 640 -2.36 3.54 6.55
N TYR A 641 -2.34 2.25 6.89
CA TYR A 641 -2.80 1.20 6.00
C TYR A 641 -4.33 1.11 5.93
N MET A 642 -5.07 1.57 6.94
CA MET A 642 -6.52 1.29 7.08
C MET A 642 -7.45 2.40 6.59
N MET A 643 -8.59 2.05 5.99
CA MET A 643 -9.84 2.85 5.89
C MET A 643 -9.74 4.39 5.70
N GLY A 644 -8.83 4.89 4.86
CA GLY A 644 -8.71 6.32 4.56
C GLY A 644 -9.99 6.88 3.93
N THR A 645 -10.42 8.08 4.34
CA THR A 645 -11.70 8.65 3.90
C THR A 645 -11.60 10.06 3.32
N VAL A 646 -12.16 10.25 2.12
CA VAL A 646 -12.49 11.57 1.57
C VAL A 646 -13.99 11.65 1.41
N SER A 647 -14.66 12.60 2.08
CA SER A 647 -16.12 12.67 1.96
C SER A 647 -16.72 14.07 2.05
N ASP A 648 -17.83 14.30 1.36
CA ASP A 648 -18.52 15.58 1.35
C ASP A 648 -17.55 16.73 1.03
N VAL A 649 -16.86 16.67 -0.12
CA VAL A 649 -15.91 17.72 -0.55
C VAL A 649 -16.29 18.30 -1.91
N THR A 650 -15.87 19.55 -2.14
CA THR A 650 -16.07 20.24 -3.41
C THR A 650 -14.74 20.76 -3.96
N MET A 651 -14.35 20.31 -5.15
CA MET A 651 -13.12 20.73 -5.83
C MET A 651 -13.47 21.71 -6.95
N LEU A 652 -13.16 23.00 -6.78
CA LEU A 652 -13.57 23.97 -7.79
C LEU A 652 -12.72 23.90 -9.05
N ASN A 653 -11.41 23.65 -8.96
CA ASN A 653 -10.51 23.72 -10.11
C ASN A 653 -9.20 22.94 -9.90
N SER A 654 -9.29 21.75 -9.30
CA SER A 654 -8.13 20.89 -9.09
C SER A 654 -7.51 20.48 -10.44
N TYR A 655 -6.17 20.36 -10.50
CA TYR A 655 -5.54 19.72 -11.66
C TYR A 655 -5.74 18.20 -11.58
N ARG A 656 -5.27 17.60 -10.47
CA ARG A 656 -5.58 16.24 -10.04
C ARG A 656 -6.43 16.27 -8.77
N GLY A 657 -7.54 15.53 -8.76
CA GLY A 657 -8.50 15.52 -7.66
C GLY A 657 -8.04 14.67 -6.49
N ILE A 658 -8.30 13.35 -6.56
CA ILE A 658 -7.99 12.38 -5.50
C ILE A 658 -6.99 11.35 -5.99
N GLY A 659 -5.91 11.12 -5.24
CA GLY A 659 -4.92 10.07 -5.47
C GLY A 659 -5.00 9.01 -4.38
N ILE A 660 -5.01 7.74 -4.73
CA ILE A 660 -4.98 6.63 -3.76
C ILE A 660 -3.84 5.67 -4.13
N SER A 661 -2.85 5.56 -3.25
CA SER A 661 -1.64 4.76 -3.49
C SER A 661 -0.91 5.12 -4.80
N THR A 662 -0.83 6.42 -5.12
CA THR A 662 -0.25 6.93 -6.38
C THR A 662 1.18 7.46 -6.24
N MET A 663 1.68 7.65 -5.01
CA MET A 663 2.83 8.52 -4.74
C MET A 663 3.95 7.78 -4.03
N ARG A 664 5.20 7.99 -4.45
CA ARG A 664 6.41 7.38 -3.83
C ARG A 664 6.40 7.50 -2.31
N ASP A 665 6.89 6.45 -1.65
CA ASP A 665 6.95 6.44 -0.20
C ASP A 665 8.03 7.39 0.29
N GLU A 666 8.01 7.71 1.58
CA GLU A 666 9.00 8.60 2.19
C GLU A 666 10.45 8.08 2.15
N ARG A 667 10.65 6.81 1.74
CA ARG A 667 11.96 6.17 1.55
C ARG A 667 12.39 6.18 0.08
N GLY A 668 11.56 6.75 -0.81
CA GLY A 668 11.81 6.87 -2.24
C GLY A 668 11.42 5.64 -3.07
N ARG A 669 10.80 4.63 -2.46
CA ARG A 669 10.33 3.42 -3.16
C ARG A 669 9.14 3.79 -4.07
N PRO A 670 9.09 3.24 -5.30
CA PRO A 670 8.00 3.51 -6.22
C PRO A 670 6.68 2.91 -5.70
N PRO A 671 5.53 3.43 -6.16
CA PRO A 671 4.21 2.93 -5.77
C PRO A 671 3.99 1.42 -5.85
N ALA A 672 4.54 0.80 -6.90
CA ALA A 672 4.44 -0.64 -7.12
C ALA A 672 5.12 -1.50 -6.04
N VAL A 673 5.97 -0.93 -5.18
CA VAL A 673 6.74 -1.69 -4.17
C VAL A 673 6.25 -1.33 -2.76
N GLY A 674 5.02 -1.74 -2.45
CA GLY A 674 4.53 -1.80 -1.07
C GLY A 674 3.79 -0.58 -0.56
N GLN A 675 3.01 0.10 -1.40
CA GLN A 675 2.10 1.19 -1.01
C GLN A 675 0.63 0.76 -1.00
N THR A 676 0.39 -0.37 -0.36
CA THR A 676 -0.95 -0.93 -0.30
C THR A 676 -1.77 -0.14 0.72
N HIS A 677 -3.02 0.14 0.38
CA HIS A 677 -4.03 0.52 1.35
C HIS A 677 -5.00 -0.64 1.51
N GLU A 678 -5.63 -0.78 2.67
CA GLU A 678 -6.59 -1.85 2.89
C GLU A 678 -7.91 -1.53 2.19
N SER A 679 -8.58 -0.45 2.59
CA SER A 679 -9.85 -0.02 2.01
C SER A 679 -9.91 1.50 2.00
N ALA A 680 -10.56 2.08 0.98
CA ALA A 680 -10.81 3.51 0.88
C ALA A 680 -12.32 3.81 0.90
N THR A 681 -12.70 4.92 1.52
CA THR A 681 -14.06 5.48 1.40
C THR A 681 -14.02 6.81 0.68
N VAL A 682 -14.64 6.87 -0.50
CA VAL A 682 -14.78 8.09 -1.29
C VAL A 682 -16.26 8.38 -1.51
N ARG A 683 -16.79 9.40 -0.84
CA ARG A 683 -18.25 9.63 -0.79
C ARG A 683 -18.63 11.09 -1.00
N ASN A 684 -19.65 11.33 -1.83
CA ASN A 684 -20.24 12.66 -2.05
C ASN A 684 -19.17 13.69 -2.47
N ILE A 685 -18.52 13.39 -3.58
CA ILE A 685 -17.45 14.23 -4.16
C ILE A 685 -18.04 14.98 -5.34
N LYS A 686 -17.78 16.29 -5.39
CA LYS A 686 -18.26 17.16 -6.47
C LYS A 686 -17.12 18.03 -6.95
N GLY A 687 -16.85 18.11 -8.26
CA GLY A 687 -15.83 19.07 -8.69
C GLY A 687 -15.48 19.12 -10.16
N THR A 688 -14.66 20.10 -10.49
CA THR A 688 -13.95 20.21 -11.77
C THR A 688 -12.50 19.81 -11.55
N ALA A 689 -12.09 18.72 -12.20
CA ALA A 689 -10.69 18.29 -12.28
C ALA A 689 -10.18 18.47 -13.71
N LEU A 690 -9.02 19.10 -13.89
CA LEU A 690 -8.55 19.51 -15.23
C LEU A 690 -7.73 18.43 -15.94
N PHE A 691 -7.18 17.46 -15.20
CA PHE A 691 -6.42 16.34 -15.74
C PHE A 691 -7.00 15.00 -15.28
N GLU A 692 -6.99 14.72 -13.98
CA GLU A 692 -7.55 13.47 -13.44
C GLU A 692 -8.49 13.77 -12.28
N GLY A 693 -9.73 13.27 -12.35
CA GLY A 693 -10.69 13.36 -11.25
C GLY A 693 -10.24 12.51 -10.06
N VAL A 694 -10.06 11.21 -10.31
CA VAL A 694 -9.49 10.25 -9.36
C VAL A 694 -8.48 9.38 -10.08
N GLU A 695 -7.35 9.11 -9.43
CA GLU A 695 -6.44 8.02 -9.77
C GLU A 695 -6.27 7.12 -8.53
N ALA A 696 -6.51 5.82 -8.68
CA ALA A 696 -6.48 4.88 -7.55
C ALA A 696 -5.83 3.54 -7.90
N TYR A 697 -4.97 3.07 -7.00
CA TYR A 697 -4.26 1.79 -7.07
C TYR A 697 -4.20 1.06 -5.72
N ASN A 698 -3.77 -0.20 -5.75
CA ASN A 698 -3.21 -1.00 -4.67
C ASN A 698 -4.10 -1.13 -3.42
N GLY A 699 -5.39 -1.42 -3.62
CA GLY A 699 -6.32 -1.82 -2.56
C GLY A 699 -6.18 -3.31 -2.25
N ALA A 700 -6.04 -3.69 -0.98
CA ALA A 700 -5.92 -5.10 -0.52
C ALA A 700 -7.14 -5.62 0.26
N ASP A 701 -8.19 -4.82 0.31
CA ASP A 701 -9.52 -5.14 0.78
C ASP A 701 -10.51 -4.19 0.09
N VAL A 702 -11.79 -4.33 0.39
CA VAL A 702 -12.83 -3.71 -0.44
C VAL A 702 -13.06 -2.25 -0.10
N GLY A 703 -12.72 -1.37 -1.04
CA GLY A 703 -13.08 0.04 -1.03
C GLY A 703 -14.52 0.29 -1.46
N THR A 704 -15.02 1.48 -1.13
CA THR A 704 -16.41 1.88 -1.41
C THR A 704 -16.49 3.30 -1.93
N TRP A 705 -17.27 3.48 -2.97
CA TRP A 705 -17.39 4.73 -3.71
C TRP A 705 -18.85 5.05 -3.91
N GLU A 706 -19.28 6.25 -3.49
CA GLU A 706 -20.68 6.64 -3.54
C GLU A 706 -20.84 8.10 -3.94
N ASN A 707 -21.60 8.37 -4.99
CA ASN A 707 -21.96 9.72 -5.44
C ASN A 707 -20.72 10.60 -5.70
N VAL A 708 -19.89 10.18 -6.67
CA VAL A 708 -18.65 10.86 -7.06
C VAL A 708 -18.86 11.49 -8.43
N SER A 709 -18.85 12.81 -8.53
CA SER A 709 -19.23 13.53 -9.75
C SER A 709 -18.20 14.57 -10.18
N PHE A 710 -17.70 14.40 -11.41
CA PHE A 710 -16.85 15.37 -12.07
C PHE A 710 -17.57 16.07 -13.22
N SER A 711 -17.57 17.40 -13.18
CA SER A 711 -18.15 18.24 -14.22
C SER A 711 -17.45 19.61 -14.25
N ASN A 712 -17.19 20.11 -15.44
CA ASN A 712 -16.65 21.47 -15.64
C ASN A 712 -17.61 22.58 -15.21
N SER A 713 -18.89 22.25 -14.97
CA SER A 713 -19.87 23.20 -14.47
C SER A 713 -19.55 23.75 -13.08
N TYR A 714 -18.90 22.94 -12.22
CA TYR A 714 -18.58 23.36 -10.85
C TYR A 714 -17.65 24.57 -10.81
N TRP A 715 -16.62 24.63 -11.67
CA TRP A 715 -15.80 25.84 -11.82
C TRP A 715 -16.52 26.92 -12.62
N ALA A 716 -17.04 26.58 -13.80
CA ALA A 716 -17.56 27.56 -14.74
C ALA A 716 -18.78 28.34 -14.21
N CYS A 717 -19.52 27.75 -13.27
CA CYS A 717 -20.66 28.37 -12.61
C CYS A 717 -20.34 28.87 -11.18
N ALA A 718 -19.08 28.78 -10.74
CA ALA A 718 -18.69 29.26 -9.42
C ALA A 718 -18.89 30.79 -9.29
N PRO A 719 -19.10 31.32 -8.07
CA PRO A 719 -19.12 32.76 -7.83
C PRO A 719 -17.86 33.46 -8.36
N ARG A 720 -18.02 34.72 -8.80
CA ARG A 720 -16.98 35.53 -9.46
C ARG A 720 -15.64 35.57 -8.71
N GLN A 721 -15.65 35.49 -7.37
CA GLN A 721 -14.43 35.49 -6.55
C GLN A 721 -13.49 34.30 -6.80
N PHE A 722 -13.98 33.23 -7.42
CA PHE A 722 -13.19 32.04 -7.79
C PHE A 722 -12.77 32.04 -9.27
N ASN A 723 -12.81 33.22 -9.90
CA ASN A 723 -12.38 33.45 -11.29
C ASN A 723 -12.89 32.37 -12.28
N PRO A 724 -14.22 32.14 -12.34
CA PRO A 724 -14.78 31.10 -13.20
C PRO A 724 -14.45 31.38 -14.68
N PRO A 725 -13.91 30.41 -15.44
CA PRO A 725 -13.68 30.52 -16.87
C PRO A 725 -14.98 30.36 -17.66
N SER A 726 -14.94 30.61 -18.97
CA SER A 726 -16.03 30.19 -19.85
C SER A 726 -16.11 28.66 -19.87
N ARG A 727 -17.33 28.11 -19.89
CA ARG A 727 -17.54 26.66 -19.91
C ARG A 727 -16.83 26.00 -21.11
N SER A 728 -16.93 26.59 -22.29
CA SER A 728 -16.27 26.10 -23.51
C SER A 728 -14.75 26.01 -23.40
N THR A 729 -14.11 26.89 -22.62
CA THR A 729 -12.65 26.84 -22.43
C THR A 729 -12.23 25.59 -21.65
N VAL A 730 -12.94 25.29 -20.55
CA VAL A 730 -12.65 24.12 -19.72
C VAL A 730 -12.98 22.84 -20.46
N ASP A 731 -14.13 22.81 -21.14
CA ASP A 731 -14.55 21.67 -21.97
C ASP A 731 -13.50 21.38 -23.05
N SER A 732 -13.01 22.39 -23.77
CA SER A 732 -11.98 22.18 -24.80
C SER A 732 -10.73 21.52 -24.25
N TRP A 733 -10.29 21.90 -23.04
CA TRP A 733 -9.11 21.30 -22.42
C TRP A 733 -9.37 19.86 -21.97
N THR A 734 -10.40 19.66 -21.16
CA THR A 734 -10.72 18.37 -20.54
C THR A 734 -11.17 17.32 -21.56
N ARG A 735 -11.83 17.71 -22.65
CA ARG A 735 -12.13 16.82 -23.78
C ARG A 735 -10.89 16.37 -24.55
N SER A 736 -9.76 17.07 -24.39
CA SER A 736 -8.49 16.73 -25.06
C SER A 736 -7.49 16.02 -24.13
N HIS A 737 -7.58 16.21 -22.81
CA HIS A 737 -6.56 15.74 -21.86
C HIS A 737 -7.11 15.06 -20.61
N GLY A 738 -8.38 15.26 -20.30
CA GLY A 738 -8.93 14.91 -18.99
C GLY A 738 -9.48 13.49 -18.93
N THR A 739 -9.24 12.81 -17.81
CA THR A 739 -9.87 11.55 -17.43
C THR A 739 -10.65 11.70 -16.14
N GLY A 740 -11.90 11.22 -16.12
CA GLY A 740 -12.72 11.26 -14.91
C GLY A 740 -12.18 10.33 -13.82
N PHE A 741 -12.02 9.05 -14.15
CA PHE A 741 -11.58 8.01 -13.23
C PHE A 741 -10.49 7.15 -13.87
N VAL A 742 -9.33 7.04 -13.21
CA VAL A 742 -8.24 6.12 -13.54
C VAL A 742 -8.16 5.07 -12.43
N LEU A 743 -8.43 3.81 -12.76
CA LEU A 743 -8.58 2.73 -11.77
C LEU A 743 -7.71 1.54 -12.17
N GLY A 744 -6.76 1.16 -11.32
CA GLY A 744 -5.99 -0.09 -11.44
C GLY A 744 -5.88 -0.75 -10.07
N ASP A 745 -5.60 -2.05 -9.98
CA ASP A 745 -5.17 -2.67 -8.71
C ASP A 745 -6.12 -2.45 -7.50
N LEU A 746 -7.44 -2.40 -7.76
CA LEU A 746 -8.47 -2.34 -6.72
C LEU A 746 -9.11 -3.72 -6.60
N GLU A 747 -9.11 -4.29 -5.39
CA GLU A 747 -9.62 -5.62 -5.10
C GLU A 747 -11.08 -5.56 -4.65
N TRP A 748 -11.98 -5.80 -5.62
CA TRP A 748 -13.42 -5.93 -5.42
C TRP A 748 -14.14 -4.65 -5.01
N ASP A 749 -13.51 -3.49 -5.19
CA ASP A 749 -14.11 -2.18 -4.91
C ASP A 749 -15.51 -2.04 -5.50
N GLN A 750 -16.38 -1.44 -4.69
CA GLN A 750 -17.81 -1.31 -4.97
C GLN A 750 -18.14 0.14 -5.29
N PHE A 751 -18.64 0.38 -6.50
CA PHE A 751 -18.85 1.72 -7.04
C PHE A 751 -20.33 2.00 -7.26
N ASN A 752 -20.83 3.07 -6.64
CA ASN A 752 -22.20 3.52 -6.71
C ASN A 752 -22.28 4.96 -7.19
N ASP A 753 -23.02 5.18 -8.27
CA ASP A 753 -23.35 6.51 -8.81
C ASP A 753 -22.09 7.36 -9.13
N LEU A 754 -21.18 6.80 -9.92
CA LEU A 754 -20.06 7.55 -10.50
C LEU A 754 -20.53 8.37 -11.71
N SER A 755 -20.10 9.62 -11.78
CA SER A 755 -20.44 10.52 -12.89
C SER A 755 -19.25 11.30 -13.40
N ALA A 756 -19.09 11.37 -14.73
CA ALA A 756 -18.12 12.23 -15.39
C ALA A 756 -18.75 12.86 -16.64
N SER A 757 -18.68 14.19 -16.76
CA SER A 757 -19.15 14.90 -17.95
C SER A 757 -18.07 15.78 -18.57
N ASP A 758 -18.00 15.79 -19.89
CA ASP A 758 -17.11 16.65 -20.69
C ASP A 758 -15.61 16.31 -20.61
N TYR A 759 -15.27 15.04 -20.37
CA TYR A 759 -13.89 14.54 -20.33
C TYR A 759 -13.50 13.85 -21.63
N HIS A 760 -12.20 13.69 -21.89
CA HIS A 760 -11.71 12.86 -22.99
C HIS A 760 -12.10 11.40 -22.74
N VAL A 761 -11.74 10.89 -21.56
CA VAL A 761 -12.11 9.56 -21.08
C VAL A 761 -12.97 9.68 -19.81
N GLY A 762 -14.09 8.96 -19.77
CA GLY A 762 -14.93 8.87 -18.58
C GLY A 762 -14.30 8.00 -17.50
N VAL A 763 -14.29 6.69 -17.73
CA VAL A 763 -13.65 5.68 -16.88
C VAL A 763 -12.53 4.99 -17.66
N HIS A 764 -11.34 4.97 -17.09
CA HIS A 764 -10.16 4.28 -17.62
C HIS A 764 -9.70 3.22 -16.62
N VAL A 765 -9.80 1.95 -17.01
CA VAL A 765 -9.26 0.84 -16.24
C VAL A 765 -7.89 0.46 -16.80
N VAL A 766 -6.87 0.58 -15.96
CA VAL A 766 -5.45 0.47 -16.33
C VAL A 766 -4.82 -0.76 -15.68
N GLN A 767 -3.63 -1.12 -16.15
CA GLN A 767 -2.82 -2.15 -15.51
C GLN A 767 -2.55 -1.76 -14.05
N GLY A 768 -2.70 -2.73 -13.17
CA GLY A 768 -2.44 -2.54 -11.75
C GLY A 768 -0.96 -2.62 -11.39
N GLN A 769 -0.63 -2.16 -10.17
CA GLN A 769 0.75 -2.09 -9.69
C GLN A 769 1.18 -3.36 -8.93
N ARG A 770 0.24 -3.99 -8.20
CA ARG A 770 0.43 -5.23 -7.43
C ARG A 770 -0.41 -6.37 -7.99
N VAL A 771 -1.71 -6.16 -8.17
CA VAL A 771 -2.64 -7.08 -8.84
C VAL A 771 -3.45 -6.35 -9.90
N ASP A 772 -4.18 -7.09 -10.73
CA ASP A 772 -5.08 -6.48 -11.71
C ASP A 772 -6.42 -6.07 -11.07
N PHE A 773 -7.05 -5.04 -11.64
CA PHE A 773 -8.34 -4.52 -11.19
C PHE A 773 -9.45 -5.60 -11.16
N ALA A 774 -10.26 -5.60 -10.10
CA ALA A 774 -11.53 -6.30 -10.03
C ALA A 774 -12.55 -5.40 -9.32
N GLY A 775 -13.69 -5.10 -9.95
CA GLY A 775 -14.64 -4.16 -9.35
C GLY A 775 -16.04 -4.22 -9.94
N ALA A 776 -17.00 -3.65 -9.21
CA ALA A 776 -18.41 -3.70 -9.53
C ALA A 776 -19.02 -2.30 -9.57
N PHE A 777 -19.63 -1.96 -10.70
CA PHE A 777 -20.20 -0.63 -10.90
C PHE A 777 -21.72 -0.68 -10.96
N GLN A 778 -22.37 0.26 -10.29
CA GLN A 778 -23.76 0.55 -10.53
C GLN A 778 -24.08 2.05 -10.57
N GLY A 779 -25.03 2.44 -11.42
CA GLY A 779 -25.47 3.83 -11.54
C GLY A 779 -24.49 4.75 -12.28
N VAL A 780 -23.63 4.22 -13.16
CA VAL A 780 -22.59 5.00 -13.85
C VAL A 780 -23.20 5.98 -14.87
N GLN A 781 -22.84 7.26 -14.80
CA GLN A 781 -23.29 8.32 -15.71
C GLN A 781 -22.10 9.01 -16.38
N VAL A 782 -21.71 8.54 -17.56
CA VAL A 782 -20.66 9.17 -18.36
C VAL A 782 -21.29 9.87 -19.56
N GLN A 783 -21.07 11.19 -19.66
CA GLN A 783 -21.75 12.06 -20.61
C GLN A 783 -20.79 12.92 -21.43
N ARG A 784 -21.04 13.06 -22.73
CA ARG A 784 -20.26 13.91 -23.63
C ARG A 784 -18.75 13.60 -23.55
N THR A 785 -18.39 12.33 -23.68
CA THR A 785 -16.99 11.87 -23.70
C THR A 785 -16.58 11.36 -25.08
N ASP A 786 -15.28 11.19 -25.34
CA ASP A 786 -14.81 10.55 -26.59
C ASP A 786 -14.86 9.05 -26.37
N THR A 787 -14.31 8.62 -25.23
CA THR A 787 -14.38 7.26 -24.74
C THR A 787 -15.06 7.26 -23.37
N ALA A 788 -16.24 6.65 -23.29
CA ALA A 788 -16.97 6.56 -22.02
C ALA A 788 -16.34 5.53 -21.08
N LEU A 789 -15.88 4.40 -21.63
CA LEU A 789 -15.16 3.36 -20.91
C LEU A 789 -13.98 2.88 -21.75
N LEU A 790 -12.78 3.03 -21.23
CA LEU A 790 -11.54 2.48 -21.77
C LEU A 790 -11.01 1.44 -20.79
N VAL A 791 -10.77 0.22 -21.27
CA VAL A 791 -10.14 -0.84 -20.49
C VAL A 791 -8.88 -1.27 -21.22
N ASP A 792 -7.74 -1.12 -20.56
CA ASP A 792 -6.48 -1.67 -21.04
C ASP A 792 -6.19 -3.04 -20.42
N GLN A 793 -6.36 -3.17 -19.10
CA GLN A 793 -6.13 -4.41 -18.37
C GLN A 793 -6.98 -4.50 -17.11
N PHE A 794 -7.41 -5.71 -16.75
CA PHE A 794 -8.03 -6.09 -15.48
C PHE A 794 -7.83 -7.61 -15.29
N ASP A 795 -8.24 -8.18 -14.16
CA ASP A 795 -8.14 -9.61 -13.93
C ASP A 795 -9.05 -10.38 -14.92
N SER A 796 -8.42 -11.06 -15.88
CA SER A 796 -9.12 -11.77 -16.95
C SER A 796 -10.05 -12.89 -16.45
N ARG A 797 -9.88 -13.37 -15.22
CA ARG A 797 -10.76 -14.36 -14.59
C ARG A 797 -12.10 -13.76 -14.16
N TRP A 798 -12.14 -12.45 -13.91
CA TRP A 798 -13.31 -11.72 -13.42
C TRP A 798 -14.06 -11.01 -14.52
N GLY A 799 -13.35 -10.28 -15.39
CA GLY A 799 -13.98 -9.27 -16.23
C GLY A 799 -14.30 -7.98 -15.46
N LEU A 800 -15.09 -7.13 -16.09
CA LEU A 800 -15.66 -5.91 -15.48
C LEU A 800 -17.16 -5.90 -15.69
N MET A 801 -17.94 -5.39 -14.72
CA MET A 801 -19.39 -5.30 -14.87
C MET A 801 -19.99 -3.95 -14.46
N ILE A 802 -20.98 -3.50 -15.23
CA ILE A 802 -21.74 -2.27 -15.00
C ILE A 802 -23.24 -2.57 -15.06
N GLY A 803 -23.95 -2.29 -13.97
CA GLY A 803 -25.40 -2.37 -13.88
C GLY A 803 -26.03 -0.99 -13.72
N ARG A 804 -27.02 -0.62 -14.53
CA ARG A 804 -27.64 0.73 -14.54
C ARG A 804 -26.66 1.83 -14.97
N GLY A 805 -26.97 2.53 -16.06
CA GLY A 805 -26.17 3.69 -16.40
C GLY A 805 -26.35 4.22 -17.81
N THR A 806 -25.56 5.26 -18.11
CA THR A 806 -25.39 5.81 -19.45
C THR A 806 -23.90 5.91 -19.74
N LEU A 807 -23.48 5.40 -20.89
CA LEU A 807 -22.15 5.55 -21.45
C LEU A 807 -22.26 6.29 -22.79
N ASP A 808 -22.09 7.61 -22.74
CA ASP A 808 -22.12 8.49 -23.91
C ASP A 808 -20.70 8.82 -24.40
N GLY A 809 -20.24 7.99 -25.33
CA GLY A 809 -18.87 7.90 -25.83
C GLY A 809 -18.55 6.46 -26.28
N ALA A 810 -17.36 6.22 -26.84
CA ALA A 810 -16.93 4.88 -27.20
C ALA A 810 -16.75 3.97 -25.96
N VAL A 811 -16.98 2.67 -26.12
CA VAL A 811 -16.67 1.64 -25.13
C VAL A 811 -15.62 0.70 -25.74
N THR A 812 -14.40 0.75 -25.22
CA THR A 812 -13.27 0.00 -25.75
C THR A 812 -12.71 -0.93 -24.68
N ASN A 813 -12.75 -2.23 -24.94
CA ASN A 813 -12.07 -3.25 -24.16
C ASN A 813 -10.86 -3.79 -24.94
N ASN A 814 -9.65 -3.44 -24.52
CA ASN A 814 -8.39 -3.95 -25.08
C ASN A 814 -7.86 -5.18 -24.33
N SER A 815 -8.47 -5.56 -23.20
CA SER A 815 -8.02 -6.69 -22.39
C SER A 815 -8.47 -8.05 -22.97
N ALA A 816 -7.88 -9.13 -22.47
CA ALA A 816 -8.26 -10.49 -22.85
C ALA A 816 -9.60 -10.96 -22.23
N GLY A 817 -10.10 -10.28 -21.20
CA GLY A 817 -11.37 -10.64 -20.56
C GLY A 817 -12.58 -9.90 -21.15
N PHE A 818 -13.67 -9.83 -20.39
CA PHE A 818 -14.95 -9.30 -20.88
C PHE A 818 -15.49 -8.13 -20.04
N VAL A 819 -16.28 -7.27 -20.68
CA VAL A 819 -17.09 -6.24 -20.01
C VAL A 819 -18.57 -6.61 -20.09
N LYS A 820 -19.29 -6.63 -18.97
CA LYS A 820 -20.75 -6.87 -18.89
C LYS A 820 -21.51 -5.59 -18.64
N LEU A 821 -22.51 -5.33 -19.46
CA LEU A 821 -23.39 -4.16 -19.36
C LEU A 821 -24.84 -4.65 -19.22
N THR A 822 -25.51 -4.30 -18.12
CA THR A 822 -26.93 -4.63 -17.88
C THR A 822 -27.72 -3.39 -17.52
N ASP A 823 -28.80 -3.10 -18.24
CA ASP A 823 -29.58 -1.85 -18.08
C ASP A 823 -28.73 -0.58 -18.26
N VAL A 824 -27.77 -0.63 -19.19
CA VAL A 824 -26.86 0.47 -19.52
C VAL A 824 -27.12 0.94 -20.94
N ARG A 825 -27.37 2.24 -21.11
CA ARG A 825 -27.49 2.86 -22.43
C ARG A 825 -26.11 3.20 -22.98
N VAL A 826 -25.75 2.66 -24.15
CA VAL A 826 -24.51 2.99 -24.88
C VAL A 826 -24.87 3.72 -26.17
N THR A 827 -24.21 4.85 -26.46
CA THR A 827 -24.45 5.65 -27.68
C THR A 827 -23.29 5.63 -28.67
N GLY A 828 -22.06 5.35 -28.22
CA GLY A 828 -20.87 5.32 -29.08
C GLY A 828 -20.50 3.93 -29.62
N ALA A 829 -19.37 3.87 -30.33
CA ALA A 829 -18.84 2.62 -30.87
C ALA A 829 -18.41 1.66 -29.75
N VAL A 830 -18.63 0.35 -29.96
CA VAL A 830 -18.22 -0.71 -29.02
C VAL A 830 -17.13 -1.56 -29.68
N LYS A 831 -16.01 -1.76 -28.98
CA LYS A 831 -14.86 -2.56 -29.44
C LYS A 831 -14.39 -3.52 -28.35
N GLY A 832 -13.99 -4.73 -28.74
CA GLY A 832 -13.53 -5.79 -27.83
C GLY A 832 -14.68 -6.67 -27.33
N THR A 833 -14.40 -7.53 -26.34
CA THR A 833 -15.40 -8.43 -25.75
C THR A 833 -16.29 -7.65 -24.77
N VAL A 834 -17.45 -7.21 -25.26
CA VAL A 834 -18.45 -6.45 -24.47
C VAL A 834 -19.82 -7.11 -24.62
N TYR A 835 -20.37 -7.61 -23.52
CA TYR A 835 -21.67 -8.25 -23.46
C TYR A 835 -22.74 -7.25 -22.99
N GLN A 836 -23.66 -6.91 -23.87
CA GLN A 836 -24.90 -6.24 -23.49
C GLN A 836 -25.95 -7.29 -23.13
N LEU A 837 -26.12 -7.53 -21.84
CA LEU A 837 -27.00 -8.59 -21.34
C LEU A 837 -28.46 -8.11 -21.26
N PRO A 838 -29.44 -8.97 -21.57
CA PRO A 838 -30.84 -8.64 -21.44
C PRO A 838 -31.24 -8.56 -19.96
N GLY A 839 -32.07 -7.57 -19.60
CA GLY A 839 -32.63 -7.47 -18.26
C GLY A 839 -32.71 -6.03 -17.78
N LYS A 840 -33.73 -5.76 -16.97
CA LYS A 840 -33.90 -4.48 -16.28
C LYS A 840 -33.29 -4.60 -14.88
N ALA A 841 -32.43 -3.69 -14.47
CA ALA A 841 -31.94 -3.71 -13.10
C ALA A 841 -33.06 -3.35 -12.11
N PRO A 842 -33.01 -3.82 -10.86
CA PRO A 842 -33.89 -3.30 -9.82
C PRO A 842 -33.74 -1.78 -9.68
N SER A 843 -34.83 -1.09 -9.34
CA SER A 843 -34.75 0.32 -8.97
C SER A 843 -33.95 0.46 -7.68
N TYR A 844 -33.04 1.42 -7.67
CA TYR A 844 -32.31 1.83 -6.48
C TYR A 844 -32.66 3.29 -6.23
N ASP A 845 -33.27 3.54 -5.07
CA ASP A 845 -33.37 4.87 -4.50
C ASP A 845 -32.27 4.99 -3.45
N ALA A 846 -31.48 6.07 -3.54
CA ALA A 846 -30.43 6.31 -2.56
C ALA A 846 -31.04 6.28 -1.13
N PRO A 847 -30.36 5.67 -0.16
CA PRO A 847 -30.87 5.55 1.20
C PRO A 847 -31.36 6.89 1.78
N SER A 848 -32.44 6.83 2.57
CA SER A 848 -32.98 7.95 3.35
C SER A 848 -31.90 8.70 4.16
N PRO A 849 -32.12 9.97 4.55
CA PRO A 849 -31.13 10.72 5.32
C PRO A 849 -30.68 9.96 6.57
N THR A 850 -29.37 9.96 6.80
CA THR A 850 -28.73 9.25 7.91
C THR A 850 -29.41 9.61 9.25
N PRO A 851 -29.79 8.62 10.06
CA PRO A 851 -30.50 8.86 11.31
C PRO A 851 -29.67 9.63 12.34
N ARG A 852 -30.37 10.28 13.28
CA ARG A 852 -29.82 11.21 14.28
C ARG A 852 -30.51 11.05 15.64
N PRO A 853 -29.87 11.48 16.74
CA PRO A 853 -30.55 11.59 18.03
C PRO A 853 -31.72 12.59 17.96
N SER A 854 -32.70 12.41 18.84
CA SER A 854 -33.92 13.24 18.88
C SER A 854 -33.68 14.69 19.27
N ARG A 855 -32.54 14.98 19.90
CA ARG A 855 -32.15 16.34 20.31
C ARG A 855 -30.70 16.61 19.94
N ASN A 856 -30.43 17.85 19.54
CA ASN A 856 -29.08 18.34 19.30
C ASN A 856 -28.44 18.83 20.61
N ALA A 857 -28.10 17.89 21.50
CA ALA A 857 -27.48 18.15 22.80
C ALA A 857 -26.30 17.20 23.03
N LEU A 858 -25.25 17.67 23.71
CA LEU A 858 -24.03 16.91 23.94
C LEU A 858 -23.86 16.57 25.42
N TYR A 859 -23.57 15.31 25.69
CA TYR A 859 -23.18 14.76 26.99
C TYR A 859 -21.82 14.12 26.84
N VAL A 860 -20.76 14.76 27.33
CA VAL A 860 -19.42 14.16 27.31
C VAL A 860 -19.30 13.22 28.50
N VAL A 861 -18.94 11.97 28.24
CA VAL A 861 -18.74 10.96 29.28
C VAL A 861 -17.45 11.27 30.04
N ASP A 862 -17.53 11.22 31.37
CA ASP A 862 -16.39 11.16 32.28
C ASP A 862 -16.27 9.75 32.85
N ALA A 863 -15.46 8.90 32.21
CA ALA A 863 -15.25 7.51 32.59
C ALA A 863 -13.76 7.13 32.49
N PRO A 864 -13.28 6.15 33.28
CA PRO A 864 -11.90 5.68 33.18
C PRO A 864 -11.57 5.16 31.77
N HIS A 865 -10.53 5.72 31.16
CA HIS A 865 -9.99 5.29 29.86
C HIS A 865 -8.49 5.59 29.74
N GLY A 866 -7.83 4.91 28.82
CA GLY A 866 -6.41 5.09 28.51
C GLY A 866 -6.18 5.23 27.00
N ASN A 867 -5.11 5.92 26.61
CA ASN A 867 -4.72 6.05 25.21
C ASN A 867 -3.58 5.07 24.92
N GLY A 868 -3.87 3.99 24.18
CA GLY A 868 -2.91 2.91 23.93
C GLY A 868 -2.82 1.88 25.07
N TYR A 869 -3.69 1.96 26.09
CA TYR A 869 -3.75 1.00 27.19
C TYR A 869 -5.14 0.92 27.80
N VAL A 870 -5.47 -0.21 28.43
CA VAL A 870 -6.75 -0.41 29.12
C VAL A 870 -6.57 -0.18 30.62
N PRO A 871 -7.21 0.83 31.23
CA PRO A 871 -7.17 0.99 32.68
C PRO A 871 -7.83 -0.19 33.42
N PRO A 872 -7.39 -0.51 34.65
CA PRO A 872 -8.02 -1.55 35.46
C PRO A 872 -9.44 -1.17 35.92
N ALA A 873 -9.74 0.12 36.02
CA ALA A 873 -11.05 0.61 36.44
C ALA A 873 -12.12 0.42 35.34
N ASP A 874 -13.32 -0.01 35.75
CA ASP A 874 -14.46 -0.26 34.86
C ASP A 874 -15.20 1.05 34.52
N ALA A 875 -15.53 1.25 33.25
CA ALA A 875 -16.25 2.41 32.73
C ALA A 875 -17.78 2.21 32.67
N THR A 876 -18.28 1.00 32.90
CA THR A 876 -19.69 0.62 32.66
C THR A 876 -20.68 1.59 33.34
N ASP A 877 -20.52 1.84 34.64
CA ASP A 877 -21.49 2.64 35.41
C ASP A 877 -21.50 4.10 34.99
N SER A 878 -20.32 4.70 34.76
CA SER A 878 -20.20 6.08 34.28
C SER A 878 -20.83 6.25 32.89
N LEU A 879 -20.64 5.27 32.01
CA LEU A 879 -21.24 5.24 30.69
C LEU A 879 -22.77 5.15 30.77
N GLN A 880 -23.28 4.18 31.52
CA GLN A 880 -24.72 3.99 31.67
C GLN A 880 -25.39 5.20 32.33
N HIS A 881 -24.77 5.78 33.36
CA HIS A 881 -25.29 6.98 34.02
C HIS A 881 -25.47 8.16 33.05
N THR A 882 -24.50 8.36 32.15
CA THR A 882 -24.54 9.45 31.17
C THR A 882 -25.60 9.17 30.09
N LEU A 883 -25.74 7.91 29.66
CA LEU A 883 -26.80 7.44 28.76
C LEU A 883 -28.20 7.68 29.35
N ASP A 884 -28.41 7.27 30.60
CA ASP A 884 -29.69 7.43 31.30
C ASP A 884 -30.06 8.90 31.46
N ARG A 885 -29.08 9.75 31.78
CA ARG A 885 -29.28 11.20 31.87
C ARG A 885 -29.72 11.78 30.52
N ALA A 886 -29.05 11.44 29.43
CA ALA A 886 -29.45 11.90 28.10
C ALA A 886 -30.85 11.40 27.72
N GLY A 887 -31.20 10.16 28.08
CA GLY A 887 -32.52 9.59 27.89
C GLY A 887 -33.61 10.32 28.68
N HIS A 888 -33.36 10.58 29.98
CA HIS A 888 -34.25 11.37 30.84
C HIS A 888 -34.50 12.78 30.29
N ASP A 889 -33.48 13.40 29.69
CA ASP A 889 -33.56 14.73 29.10
C ASP A 889 -34.18 14.72 27.67
N GLY A 890 -34.72 13.59 27.21
CA GLY A 890 -35.45 13.46 25.94
C GLY A 890 -34.57 13.18 24.71
N GLY A 891 -33.35 12.70 24.90
CA GLY A 891 -32.40 12.36 23.83
C GLY A 891 -31.20 13.31 23.76
N GLY A 892 -30.26 12.98 22.87
CA GLY A 892 -29.00 13.69 22.71
C GLY A 892 -27.87 12.77 22.28
N THR A 893 -26.68 13.32 22.07
CA THR A 893 -25.46 12.56 21.81
C THR A 893 -24.66 12.41 23.10
N VAL A 894 -24.42 11.16 23.50
CA VAL A 894 -23.50 10.77 24.56
C VAL A 894 -22.16 10.44 23.92
N TYR A 895 -21.19 11.33 24.12
CA TYR A 895 -19.91 11.31 23.44
C TYR A 895 -18.81 10.75 24.33
N LEU A 896 -18.07 9.77 23.81
CA LEU A 896 -16.89 9.17 24.41
C LEU A 896 -15.66 9.73 23.68
N PRO A 897 -14.79 10.48 24.36
CA PRO A 897 -13.49 10.84 23.83
C PRO A 897 -12.68 9.61 23.39
N ALA A 898 -11.67 9.83 22.54
CA ALA A 898 -10.73 8.77 22.16
C ALA A 898 -10.09 8.13 23.41
N GLY A 899 -9.93 6.81 23.37
CA GLY A 899 -9.43 6.00 24.48
C GLY A 899 -9.99 4.58 24.47
N TRP A 900 -9.32 3.69 25.20
CA TRP A 900 -9.75 2.31 25.44
C TRP A 900 -10.45 2.23 26.80
N TYR A 901 -11.72 1.83 26.77
CA TYR A 901 -12.60 1.78 27.93
C TYR A 901 -12.80 0.33 28.33
N ARG A 902 -12.43 -0.04 29.56
CA ARG A 902 -12.78 -1.34 30.12
C ARG A 902 -14.29 -1.38 30.39
N VAL A 903 -14.99 -2.37 29.85
CA VAL A 903 -16.44 -2.56 30.08
C VAL A 903 -16.69 -3.99 30.54
N ASN A 904 -17.00 -4.18 31.83
CA ASN A 904 -17.36 -5.51 32.35
C ASN A 904 -18.87 -5.78 32.28
N GLY A 905 -19.71 -4.74 32.24
CA GLY A 905 -21.17 -4.88 32.17
C GLY A 905 -21.74 -4.68 30.76
N ARG A 906 -23.05 -4.39 30.71
CA ARG A 906 -23.82 -4.16 29.47
C ARG A 906 -24.39 -2.74 29.48
N LEU A 907 -24.60 -2.19 28.29
CA LEU A 907 -25.09 -0.84 28.07
C LEU A 907 -26.46 -0.87 27.40
N VAL A 908 -27.37 -0.03 27.88
CA VAL A 908 -28.66 0.24 27.25
C VAL A 908 -28.66 1.71 26.82
N VAL A 909 -28.82 1.93 25.52
CA VAL A 909 -28.92 3.28 24.93
C VAL A 909 -30.40 3.65 24.82
N PRO A 910 -30.90 4.62 25.60
CA PRO A 910 -32.32 4.98 25.62
C PRO A 910 -32.81 5.52 24.27
N ALA A 911 -34.13 5.50 24.06
CA ALA A 911 -34.76 6.02 22.85
C ALA A 911 -34.33 7.47 22.55
N GLY A 912 -34.03 7.75 21.28
CA GLY A 912 -33.61 9.09 20.84
C GLY A 912 -32.21 9.53 21.29
N VAL A 913 -31.46 8.68 21.99
CA VAL A 913 -30.05 8.89 22.35
C VAL A 913 -29.13 8.28 21.29
N GLU A 914 -27.95 8.87 21.11
CA GLU A 914 -26.86 8.29 20.33
C GLU A 914 -25.64 8.08 21.22
N LEU A 915 -25.11 6.86 21.27
CA LEU A 915 -23.78 6.57 21.82
C LEU A 915 -22.73 6.82 20.74
N ARG A 916 -21.82 7.78 20.94
CA ARG A 916 -20.89 8.21 19.90
C ARG A 916 -19.44 8.18 20.38
N GLY A 917 -18.57 7.54 19.60
CA GLY A 917 -17.12 7.64 19.76
C GLY A 917 -16.50 8.78 18.94
N ALA A 918 -15.18 8.88 19.02
CA ALA A 918 -14.42 10.01 18.48
C ALA A 918 -14.29 10.03 16.95
N SER A 919 -14.57 8.93 16.25
CA SER A 919 -14.42 8.86 14.80
C SER A 919 -15.63 9.43 14.05
N SER A 920 -15.40 10.40 13.17
CA SER A 920 -16.41 10.89 12.22
C SER A 920 -16.51 10.04 10.95
N VAL A 921 -15.52 9.18 10.69
CA VAL A 921 -15.38 8.36 9.47
C VAL A 921 -15.34 6.86 9.83
N PRO A 922 -15.49 5.93 8.85
CA PRO A 922 -15.21 4.52 9.08
C PRO A 922 -13.82 4.33 9.69
N ASN A 923 -13.71 3.43 10.66
CA ASN A 923 -12.46 3.19 11.36
C ASN A 923 -12.27 1.71 11.68
N ARG A 924 -11.01 1.30 11.69
CA ARG A 924 -10.57 -0.06 12.02
C ARG A 924 -9.25 0.00 12.77
N ASP A 925 -8.95 -1.04 13.53
CA ASP A 925 -7.63 -1.24 14.13
C ASP A 925 -6.56 -1.45 13.07
N GLU A 926 -5.37 -0.94 13.37
CA GLU A 926 -4.20 -1.00 12.51
C GLU A 926 -2.95 -1.29 13.31
N ASP A 927 -1.99 -1.93 12.64
CA ASP A 927 -0.69 -2.26 13.19
C ASP A 927 0.07 -0.98 13.58
N GLY A 928 0.96 -1.09 14.58
CA GLY A 928 1.69 0.07 15.09
C GLY A 928 0.90 0.90 16.10
N ARG A 929 -0.40 1.16 15.84
CA ARG A 929 -1.22 2.02 16.71
C ARG A 929 -2.73 1.89 16.45
N SER A 930 -3.51 1.52 17.47
CA SER A 930 -4.98 1.48 17.38
C SER A 930 -5.64 2.55 18.28
N GLY A 931 -5.88 3.75 17.73
CA GLY A 931 -6.41 4.93 18.44
C GLY A 931 -7.93 4.93 18.66
N GLY A 932 -8.59 6.08 18.49
CA GLY A 932 -10.05 6.25 18.52
C GLY A 932 -10.72 5.80 19.82
N THR A 933 -12.05 5.62 19.79
CA THR A 933 -12.82 5.08 20.92
C THR A 933 -12.97 3.57 20.78
N VAL A 934 -12.51 2.81 21.77
CA VAL A 934 -12.61 1.34 21.81
C VAL A 934 -13.28 0.90 23.11
N LEU A 935 -14.36 0.14 23.00
CA LEU A 935 -14.98 -0.56 24.13
C LEU A 935 -14.33 -1.95 24.25
N MET A 936 -13.46 -2.10 25.24
CA MET A 936 -12.80 -3.36 25.58
C MET A 936 -13.73 -4.17 26.48
N SER A 937 -14.53 -5.06 25.88
CA SER A 937 -15.58 -5.79 26.59
C SER A 937 -15.05 -7.08 27.21
N TYR A 938 -15.35 -7.25 28.49
CA TYR A 938 -15.08 -8.49 29.25
C TYR A 938 -16.38 -9.23 29.62
N SER A 939 -17.51 -8.81 29.05
CA SER A 939 -18.83 -9.40 29.32
C SER A 939 -19.17 -10.54 28.35
N GLY A 940 -19.92 -11.54 28.81
CA GLY A 940 -20.57 -12.53 27.94
C GLY A 940 -19.69 -13.67 27.40
N ARG A 941 -18.43 -13.77 27.79
CA ARG A 941 -17.53 -14.86 27.36
C ARG A 941 -18.10 -16.24 27.67
N SER A 942 -18.01 -17.15 26.69
CA SER A 942 -18.40 -18.56 26.81
C SER A 942 -19.88 -18.77 27.19
N THR A 943 -20.76 -17.88 26.72
CA THR A 943 -22.22 -18.09 26.91
C THR A 943 -22.71 -19.36 26.22
N LEU A 944 -23.69 -20.04 26.84
CA LEU A 944 -24.39 -21.19 26.25
C LEU A 944 -25.53 -20.78 25.31
N SER A 945 -25.89 -19.50 25.27
CA SER A 945 -27.05 -19.00 24.52
C SER A 945 -26.72 -17.69 23.79
N PRO A 946 -25.70 -17.68 22.91
CA PRO A 946 -25.18 -16.46 22.26
C PRO A 946 -26.22 -15.72 21.41
N ASP A 947 -27.27 -16.40 20.96
CA ASP A 947 -28.29 -15.80 20.10
C ASP A 947 -29.38 -15.08 20.92
N THR A 948 -29.61 -15.47 22.18
CA THR A 948 -30.70 -14.93 23.01
C THR A 948 -30.23 -14.14 24.23
N ASP A 949 -29.03 -14.41 24.73
CA ASP A 949 -28.46 -13.67 25.84
C ASP A 949 -28.39 -12.17 25.54
N PRO A 950 -28.50 -11.29 26.55
CA PRO A 950 -28.46 -9.86 26.29
C PRO A 950 -27.14 -9.42 25.64
N ALA A 951 -27.26 -8.51 24.68
CA ALA A 951 -26.12 -7.95 23.96
C ALA A 951 -25.26 -7.07 24.85
N LEU A 952 -24.03 -6.76 24.41
CA LEU A 952 -23.19 -5.75 25.05
C LEU A 952 -23.88 -4.38 25.01
N ILE A 953 -24.39 -3.97 23.85
CA ILE A 953 -25.13 -2.71 23.65
C ILE A 953 -26.56 -3.03 23.18
N THR A 954 -27.56 -2.54 23.89
CA THR A 954 -28.97 -2.60 23.46
C THR A 954 -29.47 -1.22 23.05
N LEU A 955 -30.03 -1.10 21.85
CA LEU A 955 -30.49 0.16 21.24
C LEU A 955 -32.02 0.22 21.22
N ASN A 956 -32.64 1.00 22.12
CA ASN A 956 -34.09 1.12 22.23
C ASN A 956 -34.66 2.20 21.28
N GLY A 957 -34.55 2.04 19.96
CA GLY A 957 -34.90 3.10 19.00
C GLY A 957 -33.89 4.27 19.07
N SER A 958 -32.62 3.88 19.05
CA SER A 958 -31.47 4.72 19.37
C SER A 958 -30.27 4.32 18.51
N GLY A 959 -29.16 5.05 18.63
CA GLY A 959 -28.03 4.92 17.72
C GLY A 959 -26.68 4.67 18.38
N VAL A 960 -25.77 4.09 17.61
CA VAL A 960 -24.35 4.02 17.94
C VAL A 960 -23.48 4.39 16.74
N ARG A 961 -22.44 5.18 16.97
CA ARG A 961 -21.59 5.72 15.90
C ARG A 961 -20.11 5.86 16.27
N GLY A 962 -19.20 5.57 15.33
CA GLY A 962 -17.82 6.07 15.36
C GLY A 962 -16.93 5.48 16.46
N LEU A 963 -17.22 4.24 16.88
CA LEU A 963 -16.50 3.52 17.93
C LEU A 963 -16.23 2.08 17.52
N ARG A 964 -15.33 1.41 18.24
CA ARG A 964 -15.06 -0.02 18.07
C ARG A 964 -15.48 -0.81 19.30
N VAL A 965 -15.85 -2.07 19.08
CA VAL A 965 -16.06 -3.08 20.13
C VAL A 965 -15.02 -4.18 19.94
N PHE A 966 -14.22 -4.43 20.98
CA PHE A 966 -13.20 -5.46 20.97
C PHE A 966 -13.33 -6.35 22.21
N TYR A 967 -13.09 -7.65 22.04
CA TYR A 967 -13.17 -8.65 23.12
C TYR A 967 -11.78 -9.21 23.42
N PRO A 968 -11.05 -8.69 24.43
CA PRO A 968 -9.71 -9.20 24.75
C PRO A 968 -9.66 -10.70 25.08
N GLY A 969 -10.76 -11.24 25.62
CA GLY A 969 -10.88 -12.67 25.92
C GLY A 969 -11.23 -13.56 24.71
N GLN A 970 -11.36 -13.01 23.51
CA GLN A 970 -11.61 -13.72 22.26
C GLN A 970 -10.30 -13.84 21.46
N ASN A 971 -9.36 -14.61 22.02
CA ASN A 971 -8.01 -14.81 21.51
C ASN A 971 -7.89 -16.18 20.82
N PRO A 972 -7.53 -16.26 19.53
CA PRO A 972 -7.38 -17.52 18.81
C PRO A 972 -6.35 -18.48 19.41
N ALA A 973 -5.32 -17.95 20.08
CA ALA A 973 -4.25 -18.75 20.71
C ALA A 973 -4.63 -19.27 22.11
N ALA A 974 -5.76 -18.84 22.69
CA ALA A 974 -6.21 -19.36 23.97
C ALA A 974 -6.47 -20.87 23.90
N SER A 975 -6.30 -21.59 25.02
CA SER A 975 -6.47 -23.04 25.06
C SER A 975 -7.88 -23.53 24.67
N ASP A 976 -8.89 -22.66 24.84
CA ASP A 976 -10.28 -22.90 24.45
C ASP A 976 -10.64 -22.31 23.08
N GLY A 977 -9.66 -21.73 22.36
CA GLY A 977 -9.83 -21.14 21.04
C GLY A 977 -10.83 -19.99 21.02
N LEU A 978 -11.55 -19.85 19.90
CA LEU A 978 -12.64 -18.88 19.79
C LEU A 978 -13.90 -19.42 20.47
N VAL A 979 -14.44 -18.66 21.41
CA VAL A 979 -15.60 -19.05 22.23
C VAL A 979 -16.85 -18.22 21.89
N ALA A 980 -18.02 -18.71 22.30
CA ALA A 980 -19.27 -18.01 22.06
C ALA A 980 -19.38 -16.71 22.89
N TYR A 981 -19.86 -15.64 22.26
CA TYR A 981 -20.28 -14.39 22.90
C TYR A 981 -21.69 -14.00 22.41
N PRO A 982 -22.49 -13.29 23.22
CA PRO A 982 -23.72 -12.68 22.75
C PRO A 982 -23.46 -11.66 21.62
N TYR A 983 -24.54 -11.17 21.01
CA TYR A 983 -24.42 -10.05 20.08
C TYR A 983 -23.69 -8.85 20.69
N ALA A 984 -22.80 -8.22 19.93
CA ALA A 984 -22.19 -6.96 20.33
C ALA A 984 -23.25 -5.85 20.42
N ILE A 985 -24.17 -5.81 19.45
CA ILE A 985 -25.23 -4.79 19.39
C ILE A 985 -26.57 -5.46 19.09
N ARG A 986 -27.62 -5.07 19.82
CA ARG A 986 -29.01 -5.49 19.58
C ARG A 986 -29.93 -4.29 19.45
N GLY A 987 -30.69 -4.23 18.36
CA GLY A 987 -31.78 -3.27 18.17
C GLY A 987 -33.06 -3.76 18.85
N ALA A 988 -33.71 -2.85 19.58
CA ALA A 988 -34.94 -3.07 20.32
C ALA A 988 -35.98 -1.96 20.05
N GLY A 989 -35.93 -1.32 18.88
CA GLY A 989 -36.88 -0.29 18.49
C GLY A 989 -36.72 0.21 17.06
N ALA A 990 -37.78 0.83 16.53
CA ALA A 990 -37.76 1.42 15.20
C ALA A 990 -36.74 2.58 15.08
N GLY A 991 -36.16 2.76 13.90
CA GLY A 991 -35.18 3.82 13.64
C GLY A 991 -33.81 3.60 14.32
N THR A 992 -33.54 2.38 14.79
CA THR A 992 -32.23 2.01 15.35
C THR A 992 -31.13 2.13 14.30
N TYR A 993 -29.93 2.57 14.70
CA TYR A 993 -28.82 2.67 13.75
C TYR A 993 -27.43 2.37 14.30
N VAL A 994 -26.56 1.83 13.42
CA VAL A 994 -25.17 1.46 13.69
C VAL A 994 -24.31 2.03 12.56
N ILE A 995 -23.43 3.00 12.83
CA ILE A 995 -22.70 3.74 11.79
C ILE A 995 -21.21 3.86 12.10
N ASN A 996 -20.33 3.51 11.16
CA ASN A 996 -18.87 3.57 11.36
C ASN A 996 -18.46 2.82 12.63
N VAL A 997 -18.84 1.55 12.72
CA VAL A 997 -18.53 0.71 13.88
C VAL A 997 -17.63 -0.44 13.44
N GLY A 998 -16.50 -0.59 14.12
CA GLY A 998 -15.59 -1.73 13.93
C GLY A 998 -15.79 -2.79 15.01
N MET A 999 -15.72 -4.07 14.62
CA MET A 999 -15.87 -5.24 15.48
C MET A 999 -14.81 -6.31 15.13
N PRO A 1000 -13.55 -6.12 15.51
CA PRO A 1000 -12.44 -6.93 14.99
C PRO A 1000 -12.55 -8.43 15.29
N ASN A 1001 -13.23 -8.80 16.38
CA ASN A 1001 -13.31 -10.18 16.84
C ASN A 1001 -14.67 -10.53 17.47
N ALA A 1002 -15.78 -10.00 16.95
CA ALA A 1002 -17.10 -10.32 17.48
C ALA A 1002 -17.54 -11.76 17.11
N TYR A 1003 -18.15 -12.46 18.06
CA TYR A 1003 -18.78 -13.76 17.76
C TYR A 1003 -20.08 -13.56 16.97
N ASN A 1004 -20.99 -12.77 17.55
CA ASN A 1004 -22.22 -12.29 16.96
C ASN A 1004 -22.15 -10.76 16.89
N GLY A 1005 -22.34 -10.17 15.71
CA GLY A 1005 -22.20 -8.73 15.45
C GLY A 1005 -23.44 -7.93 15.85
N VAL A 1006 -24.42 -7.87 14.94
CA VAL A 1006 -25.63 -7.05 15.08
C VAL A 1006 -26.91 -7.88 14.98
N ASP A 1007 -27.80 -7.71 15.96
CA ASP A 1007 -29.13 -8.32 15.99
C ASP A 1007 -30.24 -7.28 15.80
N LEU A 1008 -30.96 -7.42 14.69
CA LEU A 1008 -32.17 -6.67 14.33
C LEU A 1008 -33.35 -7.64 14.11
N ALA A 1009 -33.25 -8.85 14.64
CA ALA A 1009 -34.20 -9.93 14.48
C ALA A 1009 -35.00 -10.23 15.74
N THR A 1010 -34.37 -10.17 16.92
CA THR A 1010 -35.02 -10.48 18.20
C THR A 1010 -36.21 -9.56 18.48
N SER A 1011 -36.13 -8.30 18.07
CA SER A 1011 -37.22 -7.32 18.16
C SER A 1011 -37.56 -6.75 16.78
N ARG A 1012 -38.78 -6.24 16.62
CA ARG A 1012 -39.15 -5.49 15.41
C ARG A 1012 -38.42 -4.14 15.39
N ASN A 1013 -37.67 -3.89 14.34
CA ASN A 1013 -36.79 -2.73 14.17
C ASN A 1013 -37.08 -2.01 12.84
N ASP A 1014 -38.31 -1.55 12.62
CA ASP A 1014 -38.66 -0.86 11.36
C ASP A 1014 -37.73 0.33 11.08
N ARG A 1015 -37.33 0.53 9.82
CA ARG A 1015 -36.48 1.64 9.35
C ARG A 1015 -35.12 1.73 10.05
N PHE A 1016 -34.52 0.58 10.39
CA PHE A 1016 -33.14 0.55 10.89
C PHE A 1016 -32.14 0.97 9.80
N PHE A 1017 -30.95 1.43 10.22
CA PHE A 1017 -29.84 1.73 9.31
C PHE A 1017 -28.52 1.17 9.85
N VAL A 1018 -27.86 0.30 9.09
CA VAL A 1018 -26.48 -0.15 9.35
C VAL A 1018 -25.59 0.42 8.25
N GLY A 1019 -24.61 1.23 8.63
CA GLY A 1019 -23.69 1.89 7.70
C GLY A 1019 -22.23 1.67 8.09
N LYS A 1020 -21.38 1.21 7.18
CA LYS A 1020 -19.93 1.10 7.41
C LYS A 1020 -19.60 0.26 8.65
N LEU A 1021 -20.10 -0.97 8.66
CA LEU A 1021 -19.78 -1.98 9.68
C LEU A 1021 -18.61 -2.83 9.17
N SER A 1022 -17.53 -2.90 9.93
CA SER A 1022 -16.33 -3.70 9.57
C SER A 1022 -15.91 -4.62 10.70
N GLY A 1023 -15.28 -5.76 10.39
CA GLY A 1023 -14.76 -6.66 11.42
C GLY A 1023 -14.65 -8.13 11.02
N THR A 1024 -14.46 -9.00 12.00
CA THR A 1024 -14.69 -10.45 11.82
C THR A 1024 -15.90 -10.86 12.64
N PHE A 1025 -16.85 -11.53 11.98
CA PHE A 1025 -18.02 -12.10 12.62
C PHE A 1025 -17.89 -13.62 12.61
N ILE A 1026 -17.65 -14.23 13.77
CA ILE A 1026 -17.31 -15.66 13.85
C ILE A 1026 -18.51 -16.55 13.48
N ARG A 1027 -19.73 -16.14 13.84
CA ARG A 1027 -20.96 -16.87 13.56
C ARG A 1027 -22.03 -16.04 12.84
N HIS A 1028 -22.43 -14.90 13.41
CA HIS A 1028 -23.47 -14.06 12.82
C HIS A 1028 -22.98 -12.62 12.62
N GLY A 1029 -22.94 -12.13 11.39
CA GLY A 1029 -22.64 -10.72 11.10
C GLY A 1029 -23.82 -9.82 11.46
N ILE A 1030 -24.85 -9.82 10.62
CA ILE A 1030 -26.09 -9.08 10.82
C ILE A 1030 -27.28 -10.04 10.70
N THR A 1031 -28.18 -10.02 11.69
CA THR A 1031 -29.44 -10.78 11.63
C THR A 1031 -30.63 -9.84 11.59
N VAL A 1032 -31.58 -10.07 10.68
CA VAL A 1032 -32.74 -9.20 10.45
C VAL A 1032 -34.03 -10.03 10.53
N GLY A 1033 -34.97 -9.57 11.36
CA GLY A 1033 -36.26 -10.21 11.57
C GLY A 1033 -37.38 -9.58 10.76
N SER A 1034 -38.61 -9.66 11.28
CA SER A 1034 -39.83 -9.14 10.64
C SER A 1034 -39.96 -7.61 10.74
N SER A 1035 -38.97 -6.90 10.20
CA SER A 1035 -38.85 -5.44 10.14
C SER A 1035 -39.14 -4.90 8.73
N VAL A 1036 -39.56 -3.64 8.62
CA VAL A 1036 -39.89 -3.01 7.32
C VAL A 1036 -38.96 -1.83 7.02
N GLY A 1037 -38.48 -1.73 5.77
CA GLY A 1037 -37.76 -0.55 5.26
C GLY A 1037 -36.38 -0.34 5.85
N GLY A 1038 -35.70 -1.43 6.23
CA GLY A 1038 -34.33 -1.37 6.76
C GLY A 1038 -33.28 -1.20 5.67
N VAL A 1039 -32.15 -0.58 5.99
CA VAL A 1039 -31.02 -0.41 5.07
C VAL A 1039 -29.73 -0.92 5.71
N ILE A 1040 -28.96 -1.69 4.94
CA ILE A 1040 -27.59 -2.09 5.23
C ILE A 1040 -26.72 -1.51 4.11
N ASN A 1041 -25.73 -0.67 4.41
CA ASN A 1041 -24.85 -0.03 3.42
C ASN A 1041 -23.38 -0.08 3.87
N GLY A 1042 -22.55 -0.83 3.16
CA GLY A 1042 -21.11 -0.93 3.45
C GLY A 1042 -20.86 -1.85 4.63
N VAL A 1043 -20.84 -3.16 4.38
CA VAL A 1043 -20.44 -4.18 5.34
C VAL A 1043 -19.23 -4.92 4.81
N LEU A 1044 -18.17 -4.95 5.61
CA LEU A 1044 -16.94 -5.67 5.29
C LEU A 1044 -16.61 -6.67 6.39
N THR A 1045 -16.45 -7.94 6.03
CA THR A 1045 -15.86 -8.92 6.95
C THR A 1045 -14.60 -9.58 6.41
N ASN A 1046 -13.55 -9.62 7.24
CA ASN A 1046 -12.28 -10.23 6.90
C ASN A 1046 -11.53 -10.70 8.18
N GLY A 1047 -11.14 -11.98 8.20
CA GLY A 1047 -10.41 -12.60 9.30
C GLY A 1047 -9.11 -11.87 9.70
N ASN A 1048 -8.49 -11.14 8.76
CA ASN A 1048 -7.25 -10.41 9.00
C ASN A 1048 -7.36 -9.35 10.12
N THR A 1049 -8.59 -8.98 10.55
CA THR A 1049 -8.84 -8.10 11.71
C THR A 1049 -8.31 -8.67 13.02
N PHE A 1050 -8.03 -9.96 13.08
CA PHE A 1050 -7.35 -10.57 14.24
C PHE A 1050 -5.84 -10.30 14.26
N ALA A 1051 -5.20 -10.27 13.08
CA ALA A 1051 -3.74 -10.17 12.97
C ALA A 1051 -3.25 -8.72 12.90
N ARG A 1052 -4.06 -7.82 12.34
CA ARG A 1052 -3.71 -6.42 12.08
C ARG A 1052 -4.18 -5.51 13.22
N LEU A 1053 -3.60 -5.67 14.41
CA LEU A 1053 -4.03 -5.02 15.65
C LEU A 1053 -2.88 -4.29 16.35
N GLY A 1054 -3.09 -3.01 16.64
CA GLY A 1054 -2.17 -2.20 17.44
C GLY A 1054 -2.45 -2.25 18.95
N PHE A 1055 -3.01 -3.37 19.46
CA PHE A 1055 -3.34 -3.54 20.89
C PHE A 1055 -2.23 -4.21 21.71
N TYR A 1056 -1.34 -4.98 21.08
CA TYR A 1056 -0.21 -5.67 21.72
C TYR A 1056 -0.58 -6.45 23.00
N LEU A 1057 -1.66 -7.22 22.96
CA LEU A 1057 -2.15 -7.95 24.12
C LEU A 1057 -1.23 -9.14 24.48
N PRO A 1058 -1.09 -9.48 25.78
CA PRO A 1058 -0.39 -10.69 26.20
C PRO A 1058 -0.99 -11.96 25.56
N ASP A 1059 -0.11 -12.88 25.21
CA ASP A 1059 -0.39 -14.20 24.63
C ASP A 1059 -1.29 -14.18 23.38
N TRP A 1060 -1.31 -13.07 22.64
CA TRP A 1060 -2.05 -12.98 21.39
C TRP A 1060 -1.40 -13.86 20.29
N PHE A 1061 -2.22 -14.44 19.42
CA PHE A 1061 -1.74 -15.35 18.37
C PHE A 1061 -0.84 -14.65 17.33
N SER A 1062 0.01 -15.43 16.67
CA SER A 1062 0.80 -15.00 15.51
C SER A 1062 -0.06 -14.90 14.25
N GLY A 1063 0.13 -13.85 13.45
CA GLY A 1063 -0.59 -13.66 12.18
C GLY A 1063 -0.40 -14.82 11.19
N SER A 1064 0.71 -15.57 11.28
CA SER A 1064 0.95 -16.78 10.48
C SER A 1064 -0.07 -17.90 10.73
N ASN A 1065 -0.76 -17.87 11.88
CA ASN A 1065 -1.77 -18.86 12.27
C ASN A 1065 -3.22 -18.41 11.96
N LEU A 1066 -3.41 -17.30 11.25
CA LEU A 1066 -4.73 -16.74 10.95
C LEU A 1066 -5.68 -17.75 10.28
N PHE A 1067 -5.21 -18.45 9.24
CA PHE A 1067 -6.03 -19.42 8.52
C PHE A 1067 -6.48 -20.59 9.40
N PRO A 1068 -5.57 -21.37 10.02
CA PRO A 1068 -5.98 -22.53 10.81
C PRO A 1068 -6.77 -22.16 12.07
N GLN A 1069 -6.47 -21.05 12.76
CA GLN A 1069 -7.08 -20.73 14.05
C GLN A 1069 -8.34 -19.85 13.96
N VAL A 1070 -8.55 -19.14 12.84
CA VAL A 1070 -9.72 -18.25 12.67
C VAL A 1070 -10.53 -18.65 11.44
N ILE A 1071 -9.91 -18.64 10.26
CA ILE A 1071 -10.65 -18.72 8.99
C ILE A 1071 -11.18 -20.13 8.71
N ASP A 1072 -10.29 -21.10 8.54
CA ASP A 1072 -10.65 -22.49 8.26
C ASP A 1072 -11.16 -23.21 9.52
N GLY A 1073 -10.72 -22.74 10.70
CA GLY A 1073 -11.16 -23.24 12.00
C GLY A 1073 -12.61 -22.89 12.33
N TYR A 1074 -13.07 -21.69 11.95
CA TYR A 1074 -14.37 -21.16 12.37
C TYR A 1074 -15.16 -20.49 11.25
N THR A 1075 -14.69 -19.36 10.70
CA THR A 1075 -15.56 -18.49 9.87
C THR A 1075 -16.03 -19.18 8.59
N ARG A 1076 -15.19 -19.97 7.91
CA ARG A 1076 -15.60 -20.74 6.71
C ARG A 1076 -16.60 -21.86 7.00
N ARG A 1077 -16.69 -22.30 8.26
CA ARG A 1077 -17.57 -23.40 8.67
C ARG A 1077 -18.96 -22.94 9.04
N SER A 1078 -19.10 -21.73 9.58
CA SER A 1078 -20.35 -21.31 10.21
C SER A 1078 -20.70 -19.82 10.14
N SER A 1079 -19.85 -18.97 9.56
CA SER A 1079 -20.12 -17.52 9.54
C SER A 1079 -21.09 -17.15 8.42
N ASP A 1080 -22.25 -16.60 8.82
CA ASP A 1080 -23.22 -15.98 7.91
C ASP A 1080 -23.11 -14.45 8.03
N LEU A 1081 -22.79 -13.77 6.94
CA LEU A 1081 -22.61 -12.31 6.96
C LEU A 1081 -23.94 -11.57 7.17
N ILE A 1082 -24.98 -11.89 6.39
CA ILE A 1082 -26.33 -11.33 6.57
C ILE A 1082 -27.36 -12.46 6.58
N THR A 1083 -28.18 -12.53 7.62
CA THR A 1083 -29.32 -13.48 7.71
C THR A 1083 -30.63 -12.72 7.84
N VAL A 1084 -31.63 -13.09 7.02
CA VAL A 1084 -32.93 -12.42 6.94
C VAL A 1084 -34.07 -13.40 7.15
N SER A 1085 -34.99 -13.07 8.07
CA SER A 1085 -36.18 -13.85 8.38
C SER A 1085 -37.39 -12.94 8.59
N GLY A 1086 -38.13 -12.71 7.50
CA GLY A 1086 -39.43 -12.02 7.48
C GLY A 1086 -39.37 -10.51 7.19
N ALA A 1087 -38.20 -9.99 6.81
CA ALA A 1087 -38.06 -8.57 6.46
C ALA A 1087 -38.89 -8.20 5.22
N ARG A 1088 -39.34 -6.96 5.12
CA ARG A 1088 -39.98 -6.42 3.91
C ARG A 1088 -39.29 -5.14 3.50
N ASP A 1089 -39.05 -4.99 2.20
CA ASP A 1089 -38.38 -3.81 1.66
C ASP A 1089 -37.02 -3.58 2.33
N LEU A 1090 -36.22 -4.66 2.45
CA LEU A 1090 -34.86 -4.58 2.95
C LEU A 1090 -33.92 -4.27 1.79
N THR A 1091 -33.16 -3.19 1.93
CA THR A 1091 -32.11 -2.81 0.96
C THR A 1091 -30.73 -3.12 1.54
N VAL A 1092 -29.93 -3.86 0.79
CA VAL A 1092 -28.51 -4.13 1.09
C VAL A 1092 -27.68 -3.52 -0.03
N VAL A 1093 -26.72 -2.68 0.32
CA VAL A 1093 -25.79 -2.02 -0.60
C VAL A 1093 -24.38 -2.30 -0.10
N ASP A 1094 -23.48 -2.67 -1.00
CA ASP A 1094 -22.06 -2.83 -0.72
C ASP A 1094 -21.78 -3.78 0.46
N ALA A 1095 -22.00 -5.08 0.23
CA ALA A 1095 -21.68 -6.11 1.20
C ALA A 1095 -20.57 -7.01 0.66
N PHE A 1096 -19.53 -7.22 1.46
CA PHE A 1096 -18.42 -8.10 1.13
C PHE A 1096 -17.99 -8.96 2.32
N GLY A 1097 -17.66 -10.22 2.04
CA GLY A 1097 -17.03 -11.09 3.02
C GLY A 1097 -15.92 -11.95 2.44
N TYR A 1098 -14.82 -12.03 3.18
CA TYR A 1098 -13.69 -12.91 2.91
C TYR A 1098 -13.65 -14.06 3.93
N GLY A 1099 -13.51 -15.30 3.44
CA GLY A 1099 -13.25 -16.47 4.28
C GLY A 1099 -14.41 -16.85 5.22
N LEU A 1100 -15.66 -16.71 4.78
CA LEU A 1100 -16.86 -17.04 5.55
C LEU A 1100 -17.64 -18.23 4.98
N HIS A 1101 -18.75 -18.60 5.62
CA HIS A 1101 -19.59 -19.71 5.17
C HIS A 1101 -20.68 -19.24 4.19
N ASN A 1102 -21.53 -18.27 4.55
CA ASN A 1102 -22.50 -17.70 3.61
C ASN A 1102 -22.47 -16.17 3.57
N GLY A 1103 -22.62 -15.60 2.36
CA GLY A 1103 -22.78 -14.16 2.17
C GLY A 1103 -24.14 -13.65 2.64
N LEU A 1104 -25.21 -14.11 1.98
CA LEU A 1104 -26.58 -13.71 2.30
C LEU A 1104 -27.49 -14.93 2.46
N VAL A 1105 -28.16 -15.04 3.60
CA VAL A 1105 -29.15 -16.08 3.89
C VAL A 1105 -30.54 -15.46 4.02
N VAL A 1106 -31.47 -15.81 3.14
CA VAL A 1106 -32.86 -15.32 3.16
C VAL A 1106 -33.80 -16.50 3.41
N ASN A 1107 -34.22 -16.67 4.66
CA ASN A 1107 -35.18 -17.72 5.02
C ASN A 1107 -36.61 -17.35 4.59
N SER A 1108 -36.94 -16.06 4.68
CA SER A 1108 -38.19 -15.45 4.20
C SER A 1108 -38.04 -13.93 4.16
N GLY A 1109 -38.86 -13.26 3.36
CA GLY A 1109 -38.89 -11.79 3.26
C GLY A 1109 -38.81 -11.27 1.83
N ASP A 1110 -38.60 -9.96 1.69
CA ASP A 1110 -38.33 -9.27 0.42
C ASP A 1110 -37.04 -8.44 0.55
N VAL A 1111 -36.03 -8.79 -0.24
CA VAL A 1111 -34.66 -8.26 -0.13
C VAL A 1111 -34.14 -7.81 -1.50
N HIS A 1112 -33.66 -6.57 -1.56
CA HIS A 1112 -33.03 -5.96 -2.74
C HIS A 1112 -31.56 -5.69 -2.43
N VAL A 1113 -30.66 -6.24 -3.24
CA VAL A 1113 -29.20 -6.21 -2.99
C VAL A 1113 -28.49 -5.56 -4.17
N PHE A 1114 -27.57 -4.66 -3.87
CA PHE A 1114 -26.73 -3.94 -4.82
C PHE A 1114 -25.26 -4.13 -4.42
N ASN A 1115 -24.46 -4.73 -5.30
CA ASN A 1115 -23.07 -5.10 -5.05
C ASN A 1115 -22.91 -6.06 -3.85
N LEU A 1116 -22.90 -7.37 -4.16
CA LEU A 1116 -22.59 -8.42 -3.19
C LEU A 1116 -21.36 -9.21 -3.64
N GLY A 1117 -20.33 -9.25 -2.80
CA GLY A 1117 -19.12 -10.03 -3.05
C GLY A 1117 -18.85 -11.05 -1.96
N THR A 1118 -18.38 -12.24 -2.35
CA THR A 1118 -17.85 -13.23 -1.42
C THR A 1118 -16.58 -13.84 -1.97
N ASP A 1119 -15.53 -13.83 -1.16
CA ASP A 1119 -14.23 -14.39 -1.47
C ASP A 1119 -13.91 -15.55 -0.52
N ASN A 1120 -13.39 -16.64 -1.10
CA ASN A 1120 -12.91 -17.82 -0.42
C ASN A 1120 -13.94 -18.46 0.55
N LEU A 1121 -15.18 -18.60 0.08
CA LEU A 1121 -16.23 -19.25 0.87
C LEU A 1121 -15.85 -20.68 1.30
N GLY A 1122 -16.44 -21.13 2.41
CA GLY A 1122 -16.47 -22.56 2.76
C GLY A 1122 -16.98 -23.43 1.60
N THR A 1123 -16.53 -24.69 1.54
CA THR A 1123 -16.78 -25.60 0.39
C THR A 1123 -18.26 -25.83 0.09
N ASP A 1124 -19.10 -25.79 1.11
CA ASP A 1124 -20.55 -25.96 1.08
C ASP A 1124 -21.30 -24.63 1.29
N GLY A 1125 -20.57 -23.52 1.27
CA GLY A 1125 -21.08 -22.17 1.45
C GLY A 1125 -21.71 -21.57 0.19
N TYR A 1126 -22.57 -20.57 0.39
CA TYR A 1126 -23.29 -19.87 -0.67
C TYR A 1126 -23.05 -18.37 -0.64
N THR A 1127 -22.89 -17.73 -1.79
CA THR A 1127 -22.98 -16.27 -1.88
C THR A 1127 -24.41 -15.82 -1.53
N VAL A 1128 -25.43 -16.49 -2.08
CA VAL A 1128 -26.84 -16.27 -1.74
C VAL A 1128 -27.59 -17.58 -1.49
N ARG A 1129 -28.03 -17.82 -0.27
CA ARG A 1129 -28.89 -18.94 0.11
C ARG A 1129 -30.30 -18.45 0.43
N ALA A 1130 -31.25 -18.61 -0.48
CA ALA A 1130 -32.60 -18.08 -0.34
C ALA A 1130 -33.67 -19.17 -0.42
N PRO A 1131 -33.80 -20.09 0.57
CA PRO A 1131 -34.81 -21.17 0.52
C PRO A 1131 -36.27 -20.68 0.51
N GLY A 1132 -36.53 -19.41 0.84
CA GLY A 1132 -37.86 -18.80 0.78
C GLY A 1132 -37.79 -17.27 0.76
N GLY A 1133 -38.88 -16.63 0.30
CA GLY A 1133 -38.95 -15.18 0.10
C GLY A 1133 -38.62 -14.73 -1.33
N SER A 1134 -38.49 -13.42 -1.51
CA SER A 1134 -38.10 -12.74 -2.74
C SER A 1134 -36.71 -12.13 -2.53
N THR A 1135 -35.76 -12.46 -3.40
CA THR A 1135 -34.41 -11.87 -3.36
C THR A 1135 -34.00 -11.47 -4.76
N THR A 1136 -33.69 -10.18 -4.93
CA THR A 1136 -33.10 -9.66 -6.15
C THR A 1136 -31.70 -9.13 -5.85
N VAL A 1137 -30.71 -9.56 -6.62
CA VAL A 1137 -29.32 -9.08 -6.51
C VAL A 1137 -28.91 -8.47 -7.83
N LEU A 1138 -28.48 -7.20 -7.81
CA LEU A 1138 -27.73 -6.56 -8.87
C LEU A 1138 -26.25 -6.60 -8.51
N ASN A 1139 -25.41 -7.08 -9.43
CA ASN A 1139 -23.96 -7.20 -9.28
C ASN A 1139 -23.57 -8.20 -8.17
N LEU A 1140 -23.24 -9.43 -8.57
CA LEU A 1140 -22.72 -10.46 -7.68
C LEU A 1140 -21.34 -10.92 -8.15
N LEU A 1141 -20.38 -10.97 -7.23
CA LEU A 1141 -19.04 -11.49 -7.46
C LEU A 1141 -18.75 -12.66 -6.50
N ARG A 1142 -18.17 -13.76 -6.99
CA ARG A 1142 -17.89 -14.96 -6.18
C ARG A 1142 -16.58 -15.66 -6.52
N TYR A 1143 -15.73 -15.87 -5.52
CA TYR A 1143 -14.63 -16.85 -5.58
C TYR A 1143 -14.87 -17.98 -4.58
N ASN A 1144 -14.78 -19.22 -5.05
CA ASN A 1144 -15.14 -20.46 -4.31
C ASN A 1144 -16.61 -20.50 -3.82
N GLY A 1145 -17.04 -21.65 -3.31
CA GLY A 1145 -18.43 -21.89 -2.89
C GLY A 1145 -19.44 -21.92 -4.04
N THR A 1146 -20.73 -21.82 -3.71
CA THR A 1146 -21.85 -21.85 -4.66
C THR A 1146 -22.46 -20.46 -4.85
N THR A 1147 -22.79 -20.08 -6.09
CA THR A 1147 -23.37 -18.77 -6.40
C THR A 1147 -24.71 -18.56 -5.69
N SER A 1148 -25.68 -19.46 -5.89
CA SER A 1148 -26.96 -19.34 -5.21
C SER A 1148 -27.80 -20.62 -5.12
N THR A 1149 -28.81 -20.60 -4.25
CA THR A 1149 -29.89 -21.60 -4.20
C THR A 1149 -31.23 -20.96 -3.83
N GLY A 1150 -32.33 -21.54 -4.32
CA GLY A 1150 -33.71 -21.09 -4.09
C GLY A 1150 -34.20 -20.01 -5.08
N PRO A 1151 -35.41 -19.43 -4.88
CA PRO A 1151 -36.01 -18.42 -5.77
C PRO A 1151 -35.30 -17.07 -5.70
N VAL A 1152 -34.11 -16.98 -6.30
CA VAL A 1152 -33.33 -15.75 -6.43
C VAL A 1152 -33.38 -15.21 -7.85
N ARG A 1153 -33.46 -13.88 -7.98
CA ARG A 1153 -33.27 -13.17 -9.23
C ARG A 1153 -31.91 -12.49 -9.22
N LEU A 1154 -30.95 -13.11 -9.91
CA LEU A 1154 -29.63 -12.53 -10.09
C LEU A 1154 -29.57 -11.71 -11.38
N VAL A 1155 -29.05 -10.49 -11.28
CA VAL A 1155 -28.81 -9.59 -12.40
C VAL A 1155 -27.33 -9.22 -12.37
N ASN A 1156 -26.61 -9.53 -13.45
CA ASN A 1156 -25.19 -9.26 -13.61
C ASN A 1156 -24.31 -10.04 -12.61
N VAL A 1157 -23.91 -11.25 -12.99
CA VAL A 1157 -23.12 -12.17 -12.14
C VAL A 1157 -21.74 -12.40 -12.74
N MET A 1158 -20.71 -12.40 -11.90
CA MET A 1158 -19.34 -12.80 -12.23
C MET A 1158 -18.82 -13.79 -11.18
N ALA A 1159 -18.18 -14.86 -11.62
CA ALA A 1159 -17.53 -15.79 -10.71
C ALA A 1159 -16.31 -16.44 -11.38
N ILE A 1160 -15.26 -16.66 -10.59
CA ILE A 1160 -14.11 -17.45 -11.03
C ILE A 1160 -14.52 -18.92 -11.13
N ASN A 1161 -14.04 -19.60 -12.18
CA ASN A 1161 -14.33 -21.00 -12.50
C ASN A 1161 -15.83 -21.28 -12.66
N MET A 1162 -16.59 -20.32 -13.18
CA MET A 1162 -18.00 -20.50 -13.50
C MET A 1162 -18.16 -21.53 -14.63
N LEU A 1163 -18.94 -22.57 -14.38
CA LEU A 1163 -19.31 -23.56 -15.41
C LEU A 1163 -20.54 -23.07 -16.15
N GLU A 1164 -20.39 -22.74 -17.44
CA GLU A 1164 -21.50 -22.26 -18.28
C GLU A 1164 -22.01 -23.36 -19.22
N SER A 1165 -23.32 -23.34 -19.51
CA SER A 1165 -23.94 -24.15 -20.57
C SER A 1165 -24.78 -23.26 -21.48
N ALA A 1166 -24.78 -23.56 -22.78
CA ALA A 1166 -25.57 -22.86 -23.79
C ALA A 1166 -27.04 -23.31 -23.75
N VAL A 1167 -27.97 -22.36 -23.69
CA VAL A 1167 -29.41 -22.65 -23.77
C VAL A 1167 -30.01 -21.81 -24.88
N THR A 1168 -30.56 -22.47 -25.89
CA THR A 1168 -31.20 -21.83 -27.04
C THR A 1168 -32.68 -22.19 -27.09
N VAL A 1169 -33.48 -21.32 -27.73
CA VAL A 1169 -34.91 -21.55 -27.93
C VAL A 1169 -35.31 -21.22 -29.37
N SER A 1170 -36.18 -22.04 -29.93
CA SER A 1170 -36.80 -21.85 -31.24
C SER A 1170 -38.28 -22.19 -31.18
N SER A 1171 -39.02 -21.85 -32.24
CA SER A 1171 -40.45 -22.15 -32.35
C SER A 1171 -40.82 -22.61 -33.76
N THR A 1172 -41.73 -23.57 -33.84
CA THR A 1172 -42.46 -23.88 -35.09
C THR A 1172 -43.33 -22.69 -35.53
N PRO A 1173 -43.75 -22.62 -36.80
CA PRO A 1173 -44.69 -21.59 -37.26
C PRO A 1173 -45.98 -21.59 -36.42
N GLY A 1174 -46.49 -20.39 -36.06
CA GLY A 1174 -47.72 -20.25 -35.28
C GLY A 1174 -47.56 -19.63 -33.89
N GLY A 1175 -46.35 -19.25 -33.51
CA GLY A 1175 -46.11 -18.54 -32.24
C GLY A 1175 -44.67 -18.06 -32.10
N SER A 1176 -44.33 -17.61 -30.89
CA SER A 1176 -42.99 -17.16 -30.52
C SER A 1176 -42.55 -17.80 -29.20
N ALA A 1177 -41.24 -17.91 -29.01
CA ALA A 1177 -40.63 -18.45 -27.81
C ALA A 1177 -39.55 -17.50 -27.28
N ARG A 1178 -39.38 -17.42 -25.96
CA ARG A 1178 -38.29 -16.67 -25.32
C ARG A 1178 -37.79 -17.38 -24.07
N LEU A 1179 -36.54 -17.15 -23.73
CA LEU A 1179 -35.94 -17.54 -22.45
C LEU A 1179 -35.94 -16.36 -21.48
N ALA A 1180 -36.02 -16.68 -20.19
CA ALA A 1180 -35.81 -15.75 -19.10
C ALA A 1180 -34.97 -16.47 -18.02
N GLY A 1181 -33.85 -15.87 -17.65
CA GLY A 1181 -32.90 -16.40 -16.67
C GLY A 1181 -31.72 -15.44 -16.53
N THR A 1182 -30.76 -15.79 -15.69
CA THR A 1182 -29.55 -15.00 -15.50
C THR A 1182 -28.49 -15.41 -16.52
N GLU A 1183 -28.41 -14.67 -17.63
CA GLU A 1183 -27.34 -14.89 -18.60
C GLU A 1183 -25.98 -14.48 -18.03
N THR A 1184 -25.02 -15.37 -18.13
CA THR A 1184 -23.62 -15.15 -17.72
C THR A 1184 -22.80 -14.63 -18.89
N SER A 1185 -23.23 -14.95 -20.11
CA SER A 1185 -22.86 -14.34 -21.39
C SER A 1185 -24.01 -14.61 -22.38
N PRO A 1186 -24.08 -13.97 -23.56
CA PRO A 1186 -25.24 -14.09 -24.45
C PRO A 1186 -25.62 -15.55 -24.75
N GLY A 1187 -26.82 -15.97 -24.35
CA GLY A 1187 -27.34 -17.33 -24.54
C GLY A 1187 -26.71 -18.42 -23.66
N LYS A 1188 -25.86 -18.05 -22.69
CA LYS A 1188 -25.24 -18.97 -21.73
C LYS A 1188 -25.67 -18.67 -20.30
N TYR A 1189 -25.74 -19.73 -19.52
CA TYR A 1189 -26.21 -19.71 -18.14
C TYR A 1189 -25.28 -20.54 -17.26
N GLU A 1190 -25.17 -20.19 -15.97
CA GLU A 1190 -24.43 -21.00 -15.01
C GLU A 1190 -25.08 -22.39 -14.86
N THR A 1191 -24.27 -23.43 -14.89
CA THR A 1191 -24.72 -24.81 -14.69
C THR A 1191 -25.27 -24.95 -13.27
N GLY A 1192 -26.48 -25.49 -13.14
CA GLY A 1192 -27.25 -25.56 -11.91
C GLY A 1192 -28.23 -24.40 -11.71
N SER A 1193 -28.08 -23.29 -12.45
CA SER A 1193 -29.05 -22.19 -12.42
C SER A 1193 -30.37 -22.58 -13.09
N SER A 1194 -31.45 -21.84 -12.82
CA SER A 1194 -32.77 -22.09 -13.41
C SER A 1194 -33.08 -21.13 -14.56
N VAL A 1195 -33.59 -21.66 -15.66
CA VAL A 1195 -34.05 -20.90 -16.83
C VAL A 1195 -35.53 -21.19 -17.09
N THR A 1196 -36.29 -20.16 -17.46
CA THR A 1196 -37.71 -20.26 -17.81
C THR A 1196 -37.93 -20.00 -19.30
N ALA A 1197 -38.41 -21.00 -20.02
CA ALA A 1197 -38.90 -20.86 -21.38
C ALA A 1197 -40.37 -20.44 -21.39
N THR A 1198 -40.73 -19.48 -22.24
CA THR A 1198 -42.12 -19.03 -22.42
C THR A 1198 -42.51 -18.99 -23.88
N ALA A 1199 -43.60 -19.67 -24.22
CA ALA A 1199 -44.21 -19.72 -25.54
C ALA A 1199 -45.44 -18.80 -25.59
N ARG A 1200 -45.62 -18.10 -26.70
CA ARG A 1200 -46.79 -17.24 -26.96
C ARG A 1200 -47.37 -17.59 -28.34
N PRO A 1201 -48.55 -18.23 -28.41
CA PRO A 1201 -49.21 -18.52 -29.67
C PRO A 1201 -49.58 -17.23 -30.41
N SER A 1202 -49.48 -17.24 -31.74
CA SER A 1202 -50.12 -16.25 -32.60
C SER A 1202 -51.63 -16.48 -32.67
N PRO A 1203 -52.43 -15.48 -33.07
CA PRO A 1203 -53.87 -15.67 -33.26
C PRO A 1203 -54.18 -16.87 -34.16
N GLY A 1204 -55.11 -17.72 -33.74
CA GLY A 1204 -55.49 -18.95 -34.47
C GLY A 1204 -54.64 -20.17 -34.16
N TYR A 1205 -53.65 -20.08 -33.27
CA TYR A 1205 -52.83 -21.20 -32.83
C TYR A 1205 -52.95 -21.42 -31.32
N HIS A 1206 -52.69 -22.64 -30.88
CA HIS A 1206 -52.47 -23.00 -29.48
C HIS A 1206 -51.09 -23.64 -29.30
N PHE A 1207 -50.54 -23.50 -28.08
CA PHE A 1207 -49.28 -24.13 -27.70
C PHE A 1207 -49.51 -25.63 -27.48
N VAL A 1208 -48.59 -26.46 -28.00
CA VAL A 1208 -48.64 -27.93 -27.87
C VAL A 1208 -47.64 -28.39 -26.81
N ASP A 1209 -46.34 -28.22 -27.08
CA ASP A 1209 -45.28 -28.73 -26.21
C ASP A 1209 -43.96 -27.96 -26.32
N TRP A 1210 -43.10 -28.20 -25.34
CA TRP A 1210 -41.67 -27.94 -25.37
C TRP A 1210 -40.93 -29.26 -25.59
N THR A 1211 -39.97 -29.28 -26.52
CA THR A 1211 -39.08 -30.43 -26.70
C THR A 1211 -37.60 -30.05 -26.56
N ILE A 1212 -36.78 -30.99 -26.06
CA ILE A 1212 -35.32 -30.95 -26.11
C ILE A 1212 -34.84 -32.20 -26.83
N ALA A 1213 -34.02 -32.04 -27.87
CA ALA A 1213 -33.57 -33.14 -28.74
C ALA A 1213 -34.74 -34.02 -29.26
N GLY A 1214 -35.90 -33.39 -29.53
CA GLY A 1214 -37.12 -34.06 -30.01
C GLY A 1214 -37.93 -34.79 -28.94
N LYS A 1215 -37.50 -34.80 -27.67
CA LYS A 1215 -38.25 -35.37 -26.55
C LYS A 1215 -39.05 -34.30 -25.82
N GLU A 1216 -40.34 -34.55 -25.59
CA GLU A 1216 -41.21 -33.67 -24.79
C GLU A 1216 -40.65 -33.49 -23.37
N VAL A 1217 -40.54 -32.23 -22.93
CA VAL A 1217 -40.11 -31.86 -21.57
C VAL A 1217 -41.20 -31.12 -20.79
N SER A 1218 -42.19 -30.53 -21.47
CA SER A 1218 -43.33 -29.86 -20.83
C SER A 1218 -44.44 -29.54 -21.84
N THR A 1219 -45.70 -29.68 -21.44
CA THR A 1219 -46.89 -29.20 -22.17
C THR A 1219 -47.43 -27.87 -21.64
N SER A 1220 -46.78 -27.29 -20.63
CA SER A 1220 -47.08 -25.95 -20.15
C SER A 1220 -46.37 -24.89 -21.00
N PRO A 1221 -47.07 -23.83 -21.46
CA PRO A 1221 -46.46 -22.74 -22.24
C PRO A 1221 -45.38 -21.98 -21.47
N SER A 1222 -45.33 -22.13 -20.13
CA SER A 1222 -44.22 -21.68 -19.29
C SER A 1222 -43.56 -22.88 -18.63
N TYR A 1223 -42.26 -23.05 -18.85
CA TYR A 1223 -41.47 -24.19 -18.37
C TYR A 1223 -40.17 -23.71 -17.74
N THR A 1224 -40.00 -23.93 -16.44
CA THR A 1224 -38.77 -23.63 -15.69
C THR A 1224 -37.99 -24.90 -15.42
N PHE A 1225 -36.69 -24.90 -15.70
CA PHE A 1225 -35.82 -26.06 -15.55
C PHE A 1225 -34.40 -25.67 -15.12
N PRO A 1226 -33.67 -26.55 -14.40
CA PRO A 1226 -32.27 -26.34 -14.11
C PRO A 1226 -31.41 -26.60 -15.35
N VAL A 1227 -30.39 -25.77 -15.55
CA VAL A 1227 -29.42 -25.92 -16.63
C VAL A 1227 -28.39 -26.97 -16.21
N VAL A 1228 -28.42 -28.15 -16.82
CA VAL A 1228 -27.48 -29.26 -16.50
C VAL A 1228 -26.44 -29.50 -17.60
N GLY A 1229 -26.53 -28.77 -18.69
CA GLY A 1229 -25.72 -28.91 -19.90
C GLY A 1229 -26.35 -28.16 -21.07
N ASP A 1230 -25.66 -28.17 -22.21
CA ASP A 1230 -26.13 -27.52 -23.43
C ASP A 1230 -27.51 -28.04 -23.86
N SER A 1231 -28.44 -27.12 -24.14
CA SER A 1231 -29.84 -27.43 -24.40
C SER A 1231 -30.43 -26.57 -25.51
N ALA A 1232 -31.22 -27.18 -26.39
CA ALA A 1232 -31.96 -26.48 -27.44
C ALA A 1232 -33.45 -26.81 -27.33
N LEU A 1233 -34.25 -25.82 -26.94
CA LEU A 1233 -35.69 -25.96 -26.76
C LEU A 1233 -36.43 -25.59 -28.04
N VAL A 1234 -37.47 -26.36 -28.37
CA VAL A 1234 -38.39 -26.05 -29.47
C VAL A 1234 -39.81 -25.94 -28.92
N ALA A 1235 -40.48 -24.80 -29.17
CA ALA A 1235 -41.91 -24.64 -28.94
C ALA A 1235 -42.72 -25.11 -30.16
N THR A 1236 -43.62 -26.05 -29.95
CA THR A 1236 -44.54 -26.53 -30.99
C THR A 1236 -45.90 -25.83 -30.88
N PHE A 1237 -46.43 -25.34 -32.00
CA PHE A 1237 -47.74 -24.72 -32.11
C PHE A 1237 -48.59 -25.47 -33.14
N ALA A 1238 -49.89 -25.56 -32.88
CA ALA A 1238 -50.87 -26.12 -33.81
C ALA A 1238 -52.04 -25.15 -33.98
N HIS A 1239 -52.61 -25.12 -35.19
CA HIS A 1239 -53.78 -24.30 -35.52
C HIS A 1239 -55.06 -24.92 -34.97
#